data_AF-A0A5J4UZW5-F1
#
_entry.id   AF-A0A5J4UZW5-F1
#
_cell.length_a   1.000
_cell.length_b   1.000
_cell.length_c   1.000
_cell.angle_alpha   90.00
_cell.angle_beta   90.00
_cell.angle_gamma   90.00
#
_symmetry.space_group_name_H-M   'P 1'
#
loop_
_entity.id
_entity.type
_entity.pdbx_description
1 polymer ?
#
loop_
_entity_poly.entity_id
_entity_poly.type
_entity_poly.pdbx_seq_one_letter_code
_entity_poly.pdbx_strand_id
1 'polypeptide(L)'
;MGTCVVNNVQFKECTVNNDGGGIFAQLRETGGILAISNHTSFVQCINTVHGGGGILIFSFGSNSRCIISDNVIFEQCEARMGSAMYLNPHDGASFEVHNVYFKECFSGLQGGTIQYQLDNQNDISSFILDGVQFINCSSQYYGGSLLIVMYSGITTINGSTFSGSQSIVIGGAIMAYIWYGAALVIENTQFESCNSTSSNGGSIYATIDSGSLSINQVRFIGSSCSQPGSGSSRYGWGGAIYISTLILATELSSTNFLLTNLSFLECSASGAGNNLHIRSPNTYNTGIAIAANSLLTIKDLTDLYKNEQYSNDYMGIDESKVNDGNTQISDHQALFLAAQGGFITKEYYIKSPDGNDTNDCSLENSCKTINNILSKSLPDRFVKGLSIVVINLLSETSEQNGINISSETELNNIITVQSNGYQSGGTQYTKQSIQTQYNTYSLFAISNTGRLKLLGLHFDNLKPSSTYPLILISTSTSNDTPQLLIDDCEFKSTISGTNLDHSIILINGGVIKIERTTIENYIFDNGISLINIKSDKDSTVTISQTTFASIAQTGTGNGSVINAELKGASKLTIKEGCSFSSCSSSVNGGAIYAELNFNAALTIDNGIFKDCNCTQPGNGGALYILQQTDSSKIFITESSFTNCQTLPGSSNQYGWGGAIYINISYNPPSLTATNFQLTDLSFTNCNAFGAGNNLHILSPDTHATGQAIKIGNLLTVKDLNDLPYLISDLYISPSYAYDYMGINKSIEFDNPGTNDLDLHNPLFEQLFTSIAPNPSYIDGINGKDIKFCGQQSSMCKTIKYATERNPTPLSGIIPTDSTYSIILTSSTALDTDIQIMSTTLLKGHIMIQSDGYDSVEDYSKQSILTSSFSRSLFT
;
A
#
# COMPACT_ATOMS: atom_id res chain seq x y z
N MET A 1 -22.93 16.42 -21.33
CA MET A 1 -22.03 17.26 -20.52
C MET A 1 -22.45 18.73 -20.63
N GLY A 2 -23.29 19.18 -19.71
CA GLY A 2 -23.67 20.59 -19.58
C GLY A 2 -23.16 21.13 -18.25
N THR A 3 -22.72 22.37 -18.23
CA THR A 3 -22.26 23.07 -17.02
C THR A 3 -23.17 24.27 -16.76
N CYS A 4 -23.71 24.36 -15.54
CA CYS A 4 -24.42 25.53 -15.04
C CYS A 4 -23.57 26.20 -13.96
N VAL A 5 -23.34 27.50 -14.10
CA VAL A 5 -22.55 28.29 -13.14
C VAL A 5 -23.43 29.40 -12.57
N VAL A 6 -23.54 29.44 -11.24
CA VAL A 6 -24.14 30.52 -10.46
C VAL A 6 -23.00 31.20 -9.71
N ASN A 7 -22.76 32.48 -10.01
CA ASN A 7 -21.60 33.20 -9.50
C ASN A 7 -22.02 34.58 -9.02
N ASN A 8 -21.78 34.88 -7.73
CA ASN A 8 -22.13 36.15 -7.11
C ASN A 8 -23.61 36.55 -7.31
N VAL A 9 -24.52 35.61 -7.01
CA VAL A 9 -25.97 35.81 -7.13
C VAL A 9 -26.61 35.88 -5.74
N GLN A 10 -27.69 36.64 -5.61
CA GLN A 10 -28.50 36.65 -4.39
C GLN A 10 -29.90 36.07 -4.66
N PHE A 11 -30.24 35.03 -3.90
CA PHE A 11 -31.58 34.51 -3.75
C PHE A 11 -32.10 34.96 -2.39
N LYS A 12 -33.19 35.71 -2.38
CA LYS A 12 -33.73 36.29 -1.14
C LYS A 12 -35.24 36.10 -1.07
N GLU A 13 -35.74 35.69 0.10
CA GLU A 13 -37.17 35.57 0.40
C GLU A 13 -37.94 34.66 -0.58
N CYS A 14 -37.25 33.67 -1.17
CA CYS A 14 -37.85 32.75 -2.13
C CYS A 14 -38.64 31.66 -1.39
N THR A 15 -39.97 31.68 -1.51
CA THR A 15 -40.85 30.72 -0.83
C THR A 15 -41.55 29.82 -1.84
N VAL A 16 -41.44 28.51 -1.64
CA VAL A 16 -42.04 27.49 -2.50
C VAL A 16 -42.70 26.38 -1.67
N ASN A 17 -43.54 25.58 -2.34
CA ASN A 17 -44.18 24.44 -1.70
C ASN A 17 -43.41 23.14 -1.95
N ASN A 18 -42.97 22.85 -3.19
CA ASN A 18 -42.44 21.53 -3.54
C ASN A 18 -40.99 21.52 -4.04
N ASP A 19 -40.57 22.51 -4.83
CA ASP A 19 -39.23 22.55 -5.41
C ASP A 19 -38.19 23.18 -4.46
N GLY A 20 -36.91 23.25 -4.84
CA GLY A 20 -35.91 23.97 -4.02
C GLY A 20 -36.23 25.47 -3.96
N GLY A 21 -36.17 26.09 -2.79
CA GLY A 21 -36.67 27.46 -2.61
C GLY A 21 -35.90 28.51 -3.40
N GLY A 22 -34.56 28.39 -3.48
CA GLY A 22 -33.74 29.18 -4.40
C GLY A 22 -33.48 28.47 -5.72
N ILE A 23 -32.95 27.23 -5.66
CA ILE A 23 -32.57 26.44 -6.85
C ILE A 23 -33.13 25.03 -6.75
N PHE A 24 -33.77 24.60 -7.83
CA PHE A 24 -34.05 23.19 -8.10
C PHE A 24 -33.19 22.71 -9.27
N ALA A 25 -32.41 21.66 -9.07
CA ALA A 25 -31.53 21.11 -10.10
C ALA A 25 -31.73 19.60 -10.28
N GLN A 26 -31.81 19.16 -11.55
CA GLN A 26 -31.79 17.76 -11.94
C GLN A 26 -30.62 17.51 -12.89
N LEU A 27 -29.57 16.85 -12.40
CA LEU A 27 -28.41 16.47 -13.19
C LEU A 27 -28.67 15.08 -13.78
N ARG A 28 -29.32 15.00 -14.95
CA ARG A 28 -29.72 13.73 -15.59
C ARG A 28 -28.69 13.15 -16.56
N GLU A 29 -27.90 14.01 -17.19
CA GLU A 29 -26.92 13.61 -18.20
C GLU A 29 -25.59 13.25 -17.53
N THR A 30 -24.88 12.26 -18.07
CA THR A 30 -23.54 11.87 -17.59
C THR A 30 -22.59 13.07 -17.61
N GLY A 31 -21.90 13.31 -16.49
CA GLY A 31 -20.94 14.40 -16.32
C GLY A 31 -21.55 15.80 -16.30
N GLY A 32 -22.81 15.97 -15.87
CA GLY A 32 -23.41 17.28 -15.63
C GLY A 32 -22.75 18.00 -14.45
N ILE A 33 -22.54 19.32 -14.55
CA ILE A 33 -21.90 20.12 -13.49
C ILE A 33 -22.79 21.29 -13.08
N LEU A 34 -23.03 21.45 -11.78
CA LEU A 34 -23.57 22.66 -11.16
C LEU A 34 -22.50 23.29 -10.26
N ALA A 35 -22.08 24.51 -10.55
CA ALA A 35 -21.11 25.24 -9.74
C ALA A 35 -21.74 26.50 -9.15
N ILE A 36 -21.65 26.69 -7.84
CA ILE A 36 -22.15 27.85 -7.10
C ILE A 36 -20.98 28.48 -6.34
N SER A 37 -20.69 29.76 -6.58
CA SER A 37 -19.44 30.38 -6.12
C SER A 37 -19.57 31.88 -5.87
N ASN A 38 -18.46 32.48 -5.43
CA ASN A 38 -18.22 33.91 -5.25
C ASN A 38 -19.29 34.62 -4.39
N HIS A 39 -19.39 34.29 -3.11
CA HIS A 39 -20.29 34.96 -2.17
C HIS A 39 -21.77 34.94 -2.59
N THR A 40 -22.17 33.98 -3.43
CA THR A 40 -23.60 33.76 -3.72
C THR A 40 -24.33 33.51 -2.40
N SER A 41 -25.50 34.14 -2.23
CA SER A 41 -26.23 34.11 -0.95
C SER A 41 -27.65 33.60 -1.12
N PHE A 42 -28.09 32.73 -0.23
CA PHE A 42 -29.46 32.26 -0.06
C PHE A 42 -29.97 32.75 1.30
N VAL A 43 -30.86 33.74 1.28
CA VAL A 43 -31.33 34.39 2.51
C VAL A 43 -32.84 34.23 2.61
N GLN A 44 -33.31 33.61 3.69
CA GLN A 44 -34.75 33.39 3.91
C GLN A 44 -35.43 32.65 2.74
N CYS A 45 -34.73 31.66 2.17
CA CYS A 45 -35.32 30.76 1.19
C CYS A 45 -36.04 29.62 1.93
N ILE A 46 -37.34 29.43 1.63
CA ILE A 46 -38.25 28.60 2.42
C ILE A 46 -38.94 27.57 1.53
N ASN A 47 -38.89 26.30 1.93
CA ASN A 47 -39.74 25.24 1.38
C ASN A 47 -40.73 24.74 2.45
N THR A 48 -42.02 24.92 2.23
CA THR A 48 -43.04 24.66 3.27
C THR A 48 -43.49 23.18 3.36
N VAL A 49 -43.22 22.34 2.35
CA VAL A 49 -43.75 20.96 2.28
C VAL A 49 -42.66 19.88 2.18
N HIS A 50 -41.57 20.15 1.46
CA HIS A 50 -40.48 19.22 1.19
C HIS A 50 -39.14 19.74 1.76
N GLY A 51 -38.03 19.49 1.07
CA GLY A 51 -36.69 19.82 1.52
C GLY A 51 -35.93 20.74 0.56
N GLY A 52 -34.82 21.31 1.04
CA GLY A 52 -33.98 22.21 0.25
C GLY A 52 -34.57 23.61 0.15
N GLY A 53 -34.79 24.28 1.29
CA GLY A 53 -35.24 25.67 1.33
C GLY A 53 -34.33 26.58 0.52
N GLY A 54 -33.01 26.39 0.58
CA GLY A 54 -32.08 26.98 -0.38
C GLY A 54 -32.04 26.21 -1.71
N ILE A 55 -31.59 24.96 -1.68
CA ILE A 55 -31.30 24.16 -2.87
C ILE A 55 -31.82 22.73 -2.73
N LEU A 56 -32.49 22.24 -3.77
CA LEU A 56 -32.87 20.83 -3.92
C LEU A 56 -32.19 20.25 -5.17
N ILE A 57 -31.39 19.19 -4.99
CA ILE A 57 -30.64 18.55 -6.09
C ILE A 57 -30.96 17.06 -6.17
N PHE A 58 -31.37 16.62 -7.36
CA PHE A 58 -31.40 15.22 -7.77
C PHE A 58 -30.34 14.97 -8.83
N SER A 59 -29.46 14.00 -8.61
CA SER A 59 -28.39 13.67 -9.56
C SER A 59 -28.56 12.23 -10.05
N PHE A 60 -29.05 12.07 -11.28
CA PHE A 60 -29.29 10.77 -11.94
C PHE A 60 -28.27 10.45 -13.04
N GLY A 61 -27.50 11.43 -13.49
CA GLY A 61 -26.49 11.23 -14.51
C GLY A 61 -25.19 10.73 -13.89
N SER A 62 -24.61 9.67 -14.45
CA SER A 62 -23.37 9.09 -13.92
C SER A 62 -22.25 10.14 -13.82
N ASN A 63 -21.49 10.11 -12.72
CA ASN A 63 -20.36 11.03 -12.46
C ASN A 63 -20.72 12.53 -12.55
N SER A 64 -21.96 12.91 -12.26
CA SER A 64 -22.34 14.34 -12.17
C SER A 64 -21.74 14.99 -10.93
N ARG A 65 -21.50 16.30 -10.99
CA ARG A 65 -20.82 17.05 -9.92
C ARG A 65 -21.58 18.30 -9.52
N CYS A 66 -21.73 18.53 -8.23
CA CYS A 66 -22.18 19.79 -7.67
C CYS A 66 -21.11 20.37 -6.76
N ILE A 67 -20.67 21.59 -7.04
CA ILE A 67 -19.60 22.27 -6.30
C ILE A 67 -20.16 23.59 -5.76
N ILE A 68 -20.08 23.79 -4.44
CA ILE A 68 -20.45 25.04 -3.77
C ILE A 68 -19.22 25.53 -3.02
N SER A 69 -18.75 26.73 -3.33
CA SER A 69 -17.45 27.21 -2.81
C SER A 69 -17.38 28.74 -2.70
N ASP A 70 -16.23 29.26 -2.27
CA ASP A 70 -15.91 30.69 -2.28
C ASP A 70 -16.86 31.55 -1.42
N ASN A 71 -16.98 31.20 -0.14
CA ASN A 71 -17.74 31.95 0.86
C ASN A 71 -19.24 32.12 0.52
N VAL A 72 -19.85 31.10 -0.09
CA VAL A 72 -21.31 31.05 -0.25
C VAL A 72 -21.98 31.05 1.12
N ILE A 73 -23.14 31.72 1.22
CA ILE A 73 -23.87 31.90 2.47
C ILE A 73 -25.30 31.39 2.33
N PHE A 74 -25.72 30.59 3.30
CA PHE A 74 -27.11 30.26 3.56
C PHE A 74 -27.50 30.83 4.92
N GLU A 75 -28.46 31.74 4.95
CA GLU A 75 -28.89 32.41 6.18
C GLU A 75 -30.40 32.32 6.32
N GLN A 76 -30.85 31.83 7.48
CA GLN A 76 -32.27 31.72 7.83
C GLN A 76 -33.10 30.95 6.79
N CYS A 77 -32.51 29.94 6.17
CA CYS A 77 -33.25 29.03 5.30
C CYS A 77 -34.11 28.08 6.13
N GLU A 78 -35.31 27.76 5.63
CA GLU A 78 -36.25 26.87 6.31
C GLU A 78 -36.79 25.80 5.37
N ALA A 79 -36.88 24.55 5.85
CA ALA A 79 -37.60 23.49 5.15
C ALA A 79 -38.11 22.41 6.12
N ARG A 80 -38.83 21.40 5.63
CA ARG A 80 -39.08 20.20 6.46
C ARG A 80 -37.88 19.28 6.54
N MET A 81 -37.00 19.27 5.54
CA MET A 81 -35.85 18.38 5.43
C MET A 81 -34.69 19.11 4.77
N GLY A 82 -33.50 19.20 5.37
CA GLY A 82 -32.38 19.89 4.72
C GLY A 82 -32.71 21.36 4.41
N SER A 83 -32.81 22.20 5.44
CA SER A 83 -33.33 23.56 5.30
C SER A 83 -32.57 24.41 4.28
N ALA A 84 -31.26 24.27 4.22
CA ALA A 84 -30.45 24.90 3.19
C ALA A 84 -30.35 23.99 1.96
N MET A 85 -30.06 22.70 2.15
CA MET A 85 -29.78 21.78 1.06
C MET A 85 -30.39 20.39 1.26
N TYR A 86 -31.03 19.88 0.23
CA TYR A 86 -31.42 18.47 0.14
C TYR A 86 -30.75 17.83 -1.08
N LEU A 87 -29.96 16.78 -0.82
CA LEU A 87 -29.11 16.12 -1.79
C LEU A 87 -29.49 14.64 -1.93
N ASN A 88 -29.83 14.24 -3.16
CA ASN A 88 -30.11 12.85 -3.51
C ASN A 88 -29.22 12.40 -4.69
N PRO A 89 -28.03 11.84 -4.38
CA PRO A 89 -27.12 11.26 -5.37
C PRO A 89 -27.58 9.90 -5.93
N HIS A 90 -27.26 9.65 -7.20
CA HIS A 90 -27.23 8.34 -7.85
C HIS A 90 -26.00 8.20 -8.76
N ASP A 91 -25.68 6.97 -9.17
CA ASP A 91 -24.74 6.64 -10.24
C ASP A 91 -23.34 7.29 -10.12
N GLY A 92 -22.80 7.40 -8.90
CA GLY A 92 -21.46 7.95 -8.65
C GLY A 92 -21.37 9.47 -8.66
N ALA A 93 -22.46 10.17 -8.33
CA ALA A 93 -22.46 11.62 -8.21
C ALA A 93 -21.54 12.14 -7.09
N SER A 94 -21.00 13.34 -7.28
CA SER A 94 -20.13 14.02 -6.31
C SER A 94 -20.72 15.36 -5.87
N PHE A 95 -20.81 15.56 -4.56
CA PHE A 95 -21.24 16.80 -3.94
C PHE A 95 -20.10 17.37 -3.09
N GLU A 96 -19.66 18.59 -3.42
CA GLU A 96 -18.50 19.24 -2.85
C GLU A 96 -18.90 20.60 -2.29
N VAL A 97 -18.72 20.82 -0.98
CA VAL A 97 -19.05 22.08 -0.29
C VAL A 97 -17.81 22.56 0.46
N HIS A 98 -17.24 23.68 -0.01
CA HIS A 98 -15.95 24.20 0.44
C HIS A 98 -16.07 25.63 0.97
N ASN A 99 -15.67 25.89 2.22
CA ASN A 99 -15.67 27.24 2.82
C ASN A 99 -17.04 27.95 2.72
N VAL A 100 -18.11 27.25 3.12
CA VAL A 100 -19.49 27.75 3.08
C VAL A 100 -20.00 28.03 4.49
N TYR A 101 -20.84 29.06 4.61
CA TYR A 101 -21.46 29.45 5.88
C TYR A 101 -22.94 29.10 5.87
N PHE A 102 -23.36 28.32 6.85
CA PHE A 102 -24.77 28.07 7.16
C PHE A 102 -25.10 28.69 8.51
N LYS A 103 -26.00 29.65 8.51
CA LYS A 103 -26.34 30.43 9.71
C LYS A 103 -27.83 30.40 9.97
N GLU A 104 -28.21 30.04 11.20
CA GLU A 104 -29.60 30.09 11.68
C GLU A 104 -30.58 29.32 10.78
N CYS A 105 -30.12 28.25 10.13
CA CYS A 105 -30.94 27.45 9.23
C CYS A 105 -31.73 26.41 10.05
N PHE A 106 -33.03 26.28 9.76
CA PHE A 106 -33.96 25.50 10.58
C PHE A 106 -34.74 24.46 9.77
N SER A 107 -34.73 23.22 10.23
CA SER A 107 -35.56 22.14 9.66
C SER A 107 -36.71 21.74 10.58
N GLY A 108 -37.93 21.76 10.04
CA GLY A 108 -39.13 21.32 10.73
C GLY A 108 -39.18 19.81 10.99
N LEU A 109 -38.33 18.98 10.37
CA LEU A 109 -38.15 17.58 10.73
C LEU A 109 -36.69 17.22 11.00
N GLN A 110 -35.89 17.02 9.95
CA GLN A 110 -34.57 16.40 10.02
C GLN A 110 -33.56 17.08 9.09
N GLY A 111 -32.26 16.85 9.34
CA GLY A 111 -31.17 17.45 8.57
C GLY A 111 -31.26 18.97 8.66
N GLY A 112 -31.01 19.52 9.85
CA GLY A 112 -31.29 20.91 10.21
C GLY A 112 -30.78 21.93 9.21
N THR A 113 -29.71 21.62 8.48
CA THR A 113 -29.17 22.40 7.37
C THR A 113 -29.10 21.60 6.08
N ILE A 114 -28.43 20.43 6.11
CA ILE A 114 -28.26 19.57 4.94
C ILE A 114 -28.84 18.18 5.25
N GLN A 115 -29.63 17.67 4.31
CA GLN A 115 -29.96 16.26 4.25
C GLN A 115 -29.28 15.63 3.05
N TYR A 116 -28.45 14.62 3.30
CA TYR A 116 -27.79 13.80 2.30
C TYR A 116 -28.30 12.36 2.41
N GLN A 117 -28.86 11.84 1.32
CA GLN A 117 -29.47 10.51 1.31
C GLN A 117 -29.07 9.73 0.05
N LEU A 118 -28.27 8.69 0.25
CA LEU A 118 -27.80 7.76 -0.78
C LEU A 118 -28.36 6.36 -0.48
N ASP A 119 -29.48 6.00 -1.13
CA ASP A 119 -30.27 4.80 -0.82
C ASP A 119 -29.82 3.51 -1.54
N ASN A 120 -29.01 3.61 -2.59
CA ASN A 120 -28.62 2.47 -3.43
C ASN A 120 -27.24 1.92 -3.06
N GLN A 121 -27.19 0.65 -2.65
CA GLN A 121 -25.97 -0.06 -2.24
C GLN A 121 -24.90 -0.18 -3.35
N ASN A 122 -25.29 -0.03 -4.62
CA ASN A 122 -24.37 -0.17 -5.75
C ASN A 122 -23.78 1.19 -6.20
N ASP A 123 -24.25 2.31 -5.65
CA ASP A 123 -23.83 3.65 -6.09
C ASP A 123 -22.66 4.15 -5.25
N ILE A 124 -21.50 4.35 -5.88
CA ILE A 124 -20.30 4.84 -5.19
C ILE A 124 -20.22 6.36 -5.33
N SER A 125 -21.15 7.06 -4.67
CA SER A 125 -21.21 8.53 -4.66
C SER A 125 -20.36 9.13 -3.54
N SER A 126 -19.94 10.38 -3.69
CA SER A 126 -19.10 11.09 -2.71
C SER A 126 -19.74 12.37 -2.21
N PHE A 127 -19.65 12.65 -0.91
CA PHE A 127 -20.06 13.92 -0.31
C PHE A 127 -18.95 14.52 0.53
N ILE A 128 -18.52 15.73 0.22
CA ILE A 128 -17.36 16.39 0.83
C ILE A 128 -17.80 17.72 1.42
N LEU A 129 -17.53 17.90 2.71
CA LEU A 129 -17.61 19.17 3.43
C LEU A 129 -16.21 19.55 3.89
N ASP A 130 -15.67 20.66 3.40
CA ASP A 130 -14.33 21.14 3.78
C ASP A 130 -14.38 22.61 4.21
N GLY A 131 -13.89 22.92 5.41
CA GLY A 131 -13.89 24.29 5.95
C GLY A 131 -15.29 24.90 6.14
N VAL A 132 -16.33 24.08 6.29
CA VAL A 132 -17.73 24.54 6.39
C VAL A 132 -18.07 24.96 7.81
N GLN A 133 -18.85 26.05 7.95
CA GLN A 133 -19.28 26.57 9.24
C GLN A 133 -20.81 26.46 9.40
N PHE A 134 -21.25 25.75 10.42
CA PHE A 134 -22.65 25.66 10.84
C PHE A 134 -22.82 26.45 12.14
N ILE A 135 -23.64 27.51 12.12
CA ILE A 135 -23.80 28.44 13.23
C ILE A 135 -25.28 28.50 13.61
N ASN A 136 -25.60 28.05 14.81
CA ASN A 136 -26.95 28.04 15.38
C ASN A 136 -28.00 27.37 14.47
N CYS A 137 -27.59 26.32 13.76
CA CYS A 137 -28.49 25.54 12.93
C CYS A 137 -29.27 24.54 13.78
N SER A 138 -30.54 24.29 13.45
CA SER A 138 -31.35 23.38 14.27
C SER A 138 -32.38 22.53 13.51
N SER A 139 -32.80 21.45 14.15
CA SER A 139 -33.88 20.58 13.67
C SER A 139 -34.81 20.12 14.78
N GLN A 140 -36.05 19.78 14.43
CA GLN A 140 -37.01 19.24 15.39
C GLN A 140 -36.81 17.76 15.74
N TYR A 141 -36.07 16.98 14.96
CA TYR A 141 -35.94 15.54 15.23
C TYR A 141 -34.50 15.04 15.11
N TYR A 142 -33.86 15.14 13.95
CA TYR A 142 -32.60 14.43 13.71
C TYR A 142 -31.55 15.33 13.06
N GLY A 143 -30.38 15.43 13.69
CA GLY A 143 -29.24 16.15 13.14
C GLY A 143 -29.50 17.65 13.03
N GLY A 144 -29.10 18.44 14.03
CA GLY A 144 -29.32 19.90 14.01
C GLY A 144 -28.64 20.64 12.85
N SER A 145 -27.64 20.02 12.24
CA SER A 145 -27.02 20.53 11.01
C SER A 145 -27.09 19.51 9.88
N LEU A 146 -26.72 18.26 10.15
CA LEU A 146 -26.57 17.24 9.11
C LEU A 146 -27.37 15.98 9.43
N LEU A 147 -28.09 15.50 8.42
CA LEU A 147 -28.55 14.11 8.36
C LEU A 147 -27.83 13.43 7.19
N ILE A 148 -27.12 12.34 7.48
CA ILE A 148 -26.36 11.55 6.53
C ILE A 148 -26.94 10.13 6.53
N VAL A 149 -27.48 9.69 5.39
CA VAL A 149 -27.96 8.31 5.20
C VAL A 149 -27.20 7.70 4.04
N MET A 150 -26.43 6.65 4.29
CA MET A 150 -25.58 6.02 3.30
C MET A 150 -25.66 4.50 3.33
N TYR A 151 -25.95 3.92 2.17
CA TYR A 151 -25.85 2.48 1.91
C TYR A 151 -24.51 2.08 1.24
N SER A 152 -23.75 3.05 0.76
CA SER A 152 -22.47 2.89 0.04
C SER A 152 -21.75 4.25 -0.01
N GLY A 153 -20.66 4.37 -0.78
CA GLY A 153 -19.99 5.65 -1.00
C GLY A 153 -19.25 6.20 0.21
N ILE A 154 -18.74 7.42 0.10
CA ILE A 154 -17.89 8.05 1.11
C ILE A 154 -18.39 9.47 1.40
N THR A 155 -18.61 9.78 2.67
CA THR A 155 -18.76 11.16 3.15
C THR A 155 -17.53 11.58 3.94
N THR A 156 -16.96 12.73 3.59
CA THR A 156 -15.82 13.33 4.29
C THR A 156 -16.19 14.70 4.81
N ILE A 157 -15.96 14.92 6.11
CA ILE A 157 -16.09 16.21 6.78
C ILE A 157 -14.72 16.60 7.30
N ASN A 158 -14.13 17.66 6.77
CA ASN A 158 -12.79 18.09 7.13
C ASN A 158 -12.77 19.58 7.49
N GLY A 159 -11.95 19.96 8.49
CA GLY A 159 -11.69 21.36 8.83
C GLY A 159 -12.94 22.18 9.20
N SER A 160 -14.06 21.53 9.50
CA SER A 160 -15.37 22.18 9.62
C SER A 160 -15.68 22.53 11.08
N THR A 161 -16.62 23.45 11.30
CA THR A 161 -17.05 23.86 12.65
C THR A 161 -18.56 23.82 12.79
N PHE A 162 -19.04 23.23 13.87
CA PHE A 162 -20.44 23.22 14.30
C PHE A 162 -20.54 23.99 15.61
N SER A 163 -21.20 25.13 15.62
CA SER A 163 -21.34 26.00 16.79
C SER A 163 -22.80 26.23 17.10
N GLY A 164 -23.24 25.83 18.30
CA GLY A 164 -24.62 25.97 18.75
C GLY A 164 -25.63 25.13 17.98
N SER A 165 -25.19 24.10 17.26
CA SER A 165 -26.09 23.21 16.52
C SER A 165 -26.97 22.38 17.46
N GLN A 166 -28.27 22.34 17.20
CA GLN A 166 -29.25 21.72 18.09
C GLN A 166 -30.25 20.80 17.39
N SER A 167 -30.49 19.63 17.98
CA SER A 167 -31.62 18.77 17.64
C SER A 167 -32.52 18.58 18.87
N ILE A 168 -33.84 18.52 18.66
CA ILE A 168 -34.72 18.17 19.78
C ILE A 168 -34.53 16.71 20.16
N VAL A 169 -34.53 15.78 19.19
CA VAL A 169 -34.53 14.34 19.47
C VAL A 169 -33.12 13.78 19.45
N ILE A 170 -32.55 13.38 18.31
CA ILE A 170 -31.25 12.70 18.23
C ILE A 170 -30.21 13.55 17.47
N GLY A 171 -28.94 13.47 17.90
CA GLY A 171 -27.79 13.96 17.15
C GLY A 171 -27.79 15.49 17.06
N GLY A 172 -27.20 16.16 18.05
CA GLY A 172 -27.32 17.62 18.14
C GLY A 172 -26.81 18.36 16.92
N ALA A 173 -25.67 17.93 16.36
CA ALA A 173 -25.17 18.45 15.08
C ALA A 173 -25.39 17.44 13.94
N ILE A 174 -24.98 16.19 14.13
CA ILE A 174 -24.94 15.16 13.09
C ILE A 174 -25.75 13.94 13.52
N MET A 175 -26.62 13.49 12.63
CA MET A 175 -27.22 12.15 12.63
C MET A 175 -26.70 11.38 11.42
N ALA A 176 -26.13 10.20 11.63
CA ALA A 176 -25.56 9.36 10.57
C ALA A 176 -26.06 7.91 10.61
N TYR A 177 -26.48 7.39 9.45
CA TYR A 177 -26.70 5.97 9.19
C TYR A 177 -25.66 5.49 8.17
N ILE A 178 -24.86 4.51 8.57
CA ILE A 178 -23.71 4.01 7.81
C ILE A 178 -23.88 2.50 7.62
N TRP A 179 -24.35 2.11 6.43
CA TRP A 179 -24.70 0.74 6.10
C TRP A 179 -23.82 0.18 4.97
N TYR A 180 -23.67 -1.15 4.94
CA TYR A 180 -22.94 -1.90 3.90
C TYR A 180 -21.56 -1.32 3.59
N GLY A 181 -21.31 -0.85 2.36
CA GLY A 181 -20.02 -0.33 1.94
C GLY A 181 -19.80 1.16 2.24
N ALA A 182 -20.67 1.80 3.03
CA ALA A 182 -20.58 3.23 3.31
C ALA A 182 -19.42 3.58 4.26
N ALA A 183 -18.84 4.76 4.06
CA ALA A 183 -17.82 5.31 4.95
C ALA A 183 -18.14 6.75 5.34
N LEU A 184 -18.08 7.05 6.64
CA LEU A 184 -18.09 8.42 7.17
C LEU A 184 -16.74 8.72 7.80
N VAL A 185 -16.08 9.76 7.29
CA VAL A 185 -14.79 10.25 7.75
C VAL A 185 -14.95 11.68 8.25
N ILE A 186 -14.60 11.95 9.51
CA ILE A 186 -14.63 13.27 10.11
C ILE A 186 -13.23 13.62 10.63
N GLU A 187 -12.62 14.65 10.09
CA GLU A 187 -11.25 15.06 10.41
C GLU A 187 -11.15 16.54 10.75
N ASN A 188 -10.21 16.89 11.64
CA ASN A 188 -9.84 18.28 11.94
C ASN A 188 -11.03 19.21 12.25
N THR A 189 -12.09 18.67 12.84
CA THR A 189 -13.40 19.32 12.99
C THR A 189 -13.64 19.71 14.45
N GLN A 190 -14.38 20.81 14.68
CA GLN A 190 -14.77 21.24 16.02
C GLN A 190 -16.30 21.26 16.19
N PHE A 191 -16.77 20.73 17.32
CA PHE A 191 -18.14 20.86 17.80
C PHE A 191 -18.14 21.70 19.08
N GLU A 192 -18.90 22.78 19.09
CA GLU A 192 -18.98 23.73 20.19
C GLU A 192 -20.43 23.97 20.58
N SER A 193 -20.74 23.69 21.85
CA SER A 193 -22.07 23.87 22.44
C SER A 193 -23.19 23.20 21.65
N CYS A 194 -22.90 22.11 20.93
CA CYS A 194 -23.93 21.34 20.23
C CYS A 194 -24.72 20.49 21.23
N ASN A 195 -26.05 20.43 21.06
CA ASN A 195 -26.88 19.68 21.99
C ASN A 195 -28.06 18.92 21.37
N SER A 196 -28.37 17.81 22.02
CA SER A 196 -29.55 16.98 21.78
C SER A 196 -30.48 17.09 22.99
N THR A 197 -31.65 17.71 22.86
CA THR A 197 -32.42 18.12 24.06
C THR A 197 -33.28 17.03 24.68
N SER A 198 -33.58 15.96 23.95
CA SER A 198 -34.46 14.89 24.42
C SER A 198 -34.00 13.46 24.10
N SER A 199 -32.85 13.28 23.45
CA SER A 199 -32.26 11.96 23.20
C SER A 199 -30.72 11.98 23.14
N ASN A 200 -30.14 10.93 22.56
CA ASN A 200 -28.71 10.61 22.60
C ASN A 200 -27.85 11.41 21.59
N GLY A 201 -26.54 11.46 21.83
CA GLY A 201 -25.55 12.02 20.91
C GLY A 201 -25.60 13.54 20.84
N GLY A 202 -25.00 14.22 21.82
CA GLY A 202 -25.10 15.69 21.91
C GLY A 202 -24.49 16.43 20.73
N SER A 203 -23.44 15.89 20.10
CA SER A 203 -22.92 16.38 18.81
C SER A 203 -23.18 15.38 17.70
N ILE A 204 -22.77 14.13 17.89
CA ILE A 204 -22.85 13.08 16.87
C ILE A 204 -23.68 11.91 17.40
N TYR A 205 -24.62 11.46 16.59
CA TYR A 205 -25.23 10.15 16.70
C TYR A 205 -24.95 9.37 15.42
N ALA A 206 -24.35 8.20 15.54
CA ALA A 206 -24.06 7.33 14.41
C ALA A 206 -24.64 5.92 14.62
N THR A 207 -25.23 5.35 13.57
CA THR A 207 -25.60 3.93 13.49
C THR A 207 -24.75 3.26 12.43
N ILE A 208 -24.06 2.18 12.81
CA ILE A 208 -23.15 1.41 11.96
C ILE A 208 -23.66 -0.02 11.90
N ASP A 209 -24.15 -0.46 10.74
CA ASP A 209 -24.50 -1.87 10.55
C ASP A 209 -23.27 -2.66 10.10
N SER A 210 -22.79 -2.37 8.89
CA SER A 210 -21.63 -3.01 8.25
C SER A 210 -20.64 -2.02 7.61
N GLY A 211 -20.93 -0.71 7.67
CA GLY A 211 -20.07 0.33 7.12
C GLY A 211 -18.93 0.76 8.05
N SER A 212 -18.27 1.87 7.72
CA SER A 212 -17.10 2.37 8.44
C SER A 212 -17.28 3.78 8.98
N LEU A 213 -16.80 3.99 10.22
CA LEU A 213 -16.74 5.30 10.88
C LEU A 213 -15.30 5.63 11.29
N SER A 214 -14.80 6.76 10.79
CA SER A 214 -13.53 7.34 11.22
C SER A 214 -13.73 8.76 11.74
N ILE A 215 -13.24 9.03 12.94
CA ILE A 215 -13.23 10.36 13.57
C ILE A 215 -11.81 10.63 14.05
N ASN A 216 -11.14 11.64 13.50
CA ASN A 216 -9.72 11.89 13.74
C ASN A 216 -9.45 13.38 14.00
N GLN A 217 -8.70 13.69 15.05
CA GLN A 217 -8.35 15.06 15.44
C GLN A 217 -9.58 15.97 15.62
N VAL A 218 -10.66 15.43 16.21
CA VAL A 218 -11.91 16.16 16.42
C VAL A 218 -12.01 16.65 17.87
N ARG A 219 -12.44 17.90 18.03
CA ARG A 219 -12.60 18.55 19.34
C ARG A 219 -14.08 18.80 19.66
N PHE A 220 -14.49 18.43 20.86
CA PHE A 220 -15.83 18.65 21.41
C PHE A 220 -15.74 19.57 22.63
N ILE A 221 -16.51 20.65 22.63
CA ILE A 221 -16.52 21.68 23.69
C ILE A 221 -17.96 21.94 24.11
N GLY A 222 -18.29 21.66 25.37
CA GLY A 222 -19.62 21.94 25.92
C GLY A 222 -20.75 21.15 25.27
N SER A 223 -20.44 20.07 24.53
CA SER A 223 -21.46 19.21 23.92
C SER A 223 -22.31 18.52 24.97
N SER A 224 -23.62 18.48 24.78
CA SER A 224 -24.51 17.88 25.79
C SER A 224 -25.71 17.14 25.23
N CYS A 225 -26.17 16.12 25.95
CA CYS A 225 -27.44 15.48 25.66
C CYS A 225 -28.31 15.39 26.92
N SER A 226 -29.61 15.65 26.75
CA SER A 226 -30.60 15.67 27.84
C SER A 226 -31.84 14.83 27.51
N GLN A 227 -32.67 14.59 28.52
CA GLN A 227 -33.96 13.90 28.40
C GLN A 227 -35.14 14.84 28.69
N PRO A 228 -36.34 14.57 28.15
CA PRO A 228 -37.54 15.34 28.45
C PRO A 228 -38.11 14.92 29.82
N GLY A 229 -37.95 15.79 30.82
CA GLY A 229 -38.58 15.68 32.14
C GLY A 229 -37.76 14.93 33.21
N SER A 230 -37.94 15.34 34.47
CA SER A 230 -37.21 14.82 35.63
C SER A 230 -37.85 13.54 36.19
N GLY A 231 -37.43 12.36 35.73
CA GLY A 231 -37.74 11.10 36.41
C GLY A 231 -37.74 9.88 35.48
N SER A 232 -36.76 8.99 35.70
CA SER A 232 -36.35 7.81 34.91
C SER A 232 -35.43 8.12 33.72
N SER A 233 -34.29 7.43 33.60
CA SER A 233 -33.31 7.57 32.49
C SER A 233 -33.92 7.04 31.18
N ARG A 234 -34.65 7.89 30.46
CA ARG A 234 -35.38 7.51 29.23
C ARG A 234 -34.46 7.50 28.02
N TYR A 235 -33.62 8.52 27.89
CA TYR A 235 -32.60 8.73 26.87
C TYR A 235 -31.55 9.71 27.42
N GLY A 236 -30.58 10.15 26.62
CA GLY A 236 -29.54 11.11 27.02
C GLY A 236 -28.19 10.44 27.26
N TRP A 237 -27.80 9.58 26.32
CA TRP A 237 -26.52 8.88 26.31
C TRP A 237 -25.55 9.51 25.31
N GLY A 238 -24.25 9.53 25.62
CA GLY A 238 -23.23 10.06 24.73
C GLY A 238 -23.30 11.58 24.62
N GLY A 239 -22.80 12.29 25.63
CA GLY A 239 -22.90 13.76 25.73
C GLY A 239 -22.26 14.48 24.55
N ALA A 240 -21.19 13.94 23.99
CA ALA A 240 -20.66 14.36 22.70
C ALA A 240 -21.02 13.36 21.59
N ILE A 241 -20.71 12.08 21.77
CA ILE A 241 -20.84 11.05 20.75
C ILE A 241 -21.67 9.88 21.26
N TYR A 242 -22.65 9.47 20.47
CA TYR A 242 -23.35 8.21 20.63
C TYR A 242 -23.17 7.34 19.39
N ILE A 243 -22.81 6.07 19.57
CA ILE A 243 -22.68 5.10 18.48
C ILE A 243 -23.52 3.87 18.77
N SER A 244 -24.34 3.46 17.80
CA SER A 244 -25.00 2.16 17.76
C SER A 244 -24.32 1.33 16.69
N THR A 245 -23.67 0.23 17.05
CA THR A 245 -23.00 -0.64 16.08
C THR A 245 -23.54 -2.07 16.15
N LEU A 246 -23.71 -2.71 14.99
CA LEU A 246 -23.99 -4.14 14.86
C LEU A 246 -22.72 -4.96 14.54
N ILE A 247 -21.58 -4.28 14.33
CA ILE A 247 -20.29 -4.93 14.09
C ILE A 247 -19.89 -5.72 15.34
N LEU A 248 -19.57 -7.00 15.15
CA LEU A 248 -19.10 -7.86 16.24
C LEU A 248 -17.73 -7.40 16.72
N ALA A 249 -17.47 -7.50 18.03
CA ALA A 249 -16.19 -7.12 18.61
C ALA A 249 -14.97 -7.80 17.95
N THR A 250 -15.14 -9.03 17.45
CA THR A 250 -14.09 -9.81 16.77
C THR A 250 -13.73 -9.26 15.38
N GLU A 251 -14.59 -8.42 14.82
CA GLU A 251 -14.48 -7.80 13.50
C GLU A 251 -14.12 -6.31 13.59
N LEU A 252 -14.16 -5.71 14.78
CA LEU A 252 -13.73 -4.32 14.99
C LEU A 252 -12.24 -4.16 14.68
N SER A 253 -11.95 -3.20 13.81
CA SER A 253 -10.58 -2.88 13.38
C SER A 253 -10.50 -1.42 12.91
N SER A 254 -9.29 -0.94 12.67
CA SER A 254 -9.07 0.44 12.20
C SER A 254 -9.68 0.74 10.83
N THR A 255 -10.14 -0.27 10.07
CA THR A 255 -10.77 -0.08 8.76
C THR A 255 -12.28 0.16 8.83
N ASN A 256 -12.93 -0.20 9.94
CA ASN A 256 -14.38 -0.02 10.12
C ASN A 256 -14.75 0.86 11.32
N PHE A 257 -13.87 0.96 12.32
CA PHE A 257 -14.12 1.76 13.52
C PHE A 257 -12.82 2.37 14.03
N LEU A 258 -12.66 3.68 13.87
CA LEU A 258 -11.45 4.39 14.30
C LEU A 258 -11.75 5.78 14.83
N LEU A 259 -11.55 5.99 16.13
CA LEU A 259 -11.77 7.27 16.82
C LEU A 259 -10.44 7.72 17.42
N THR A 260 -9.70 8.60 16.78
CA THR A 260 -8.31 8.90 17.19
C THR A 260 -8.05 10.37 17.43
N ASN A 261 -7.16 10.65 18.39
CA ASN A 261 -6.74 12.00 18.76
C ASN A 261 -7.92 12.94 19.09
N LEU A 262 -8.94 12.42 19.76
CA LEU A 262 -10.12 13.19 20.14
C LEU A 262 -9.85 14.06 21.37
N SER A 263 -10.57 15.17 21.51
CA SER A 263 -10.51 16.02 22.71
C SER A 263 -11.91 16.38 23.18
N PHE A 264 -12.18 16.20 24.47
CA PHE A 264 -13.45 16.53 25.10
C PHE A 264 -13.22 17.57 26.21
N LEU A 265 -14.00 18.64 26.19
CA LEU A 265 -13.99 19.69 27.21
C LEU A 265 -15.43 19.98 27.62
N GLU A 266 -15.74 19.81 28.91
CA GLU A 266 -17.05 20.15 29.49
C GLU A 266 -18.25 19.46 28.79
N CYS A 267 -18.04 18.27 28.22
CA CYS A 267 -19.12 17.47 27.67
C CYS A 267 -19.94 16.80 28.78
N SER A 268 -21.24 16.64 28.59
CA SER A 268 -22.12 16.08 29.63
C SER A 268 -23.30 15.30 29.07
N ALA A 269 -23.64 14.20 29.74
CA ALA A 269 -24.82 13.39 29.42
C ALA A 269 -25.75 13.33 30.64
N SER A 270 -27.05 13.53 30.44
CA SER A 270 -28.01 13.37 31.56
C SER A 270 -28.18 11.92 32.01
N GLY A 271 -27.83 10.96 31.15
CA GLY A 271 -27.94 9.52 31.40
C GLY A 271 -26.59 8.85 31.64
N ALA A 272 -25.85 8.56 30.57
CA ALA A 272 -24.63 7.75 30.61
C ALA A 272 -23.64 8.14 29.51
N GLY A 273 -22.34 8.05 29.78
CA GLY A 273 -21.28 8.38 28.82
C GLY A 273 -21.22 9.86 28.52
N ASN A 274 -20.60 10.66 29.40
CA ASN A 274 -20.48 12.12 29.20
C ASN A 274 -19.80 12.47 27.87
N ASN A 275 -18.81 11.70 27.46
CA ASN A 275 -18.09 11.91 26.21
C ASN A 275 -18.63 10.97 25.13
N LEU A 276 -18.51 9.66 25.37
CA LEU A 276 -18.84 8.62 24.41
C LEU A 276 -19.73 7.55 25.03
N HIS A 277 -20.74 7.15 24.27
CA HIS A 277 -21.54 5.99 24.59
C HIS A 277 -21.69 5.06 23.39
N ILE A 278 -21.49 3.74 23.61
CA ILE A 278 -21.59 2.72 22.57
C ILE A 278 -22.66 1.68 22.91
N ARG A 279 -23.68 1.58 22.06
CA ARG A 279 -24.60 0.44 21.99
C ARG A 279 -24.02 -0.59 21.03
N SER A 280 -23.80 -1.82 21.51
CA SER A 280 -23.17 -2.91 20.74
C SER A 280 -23.73 -4.28 21.11
N PRO A 281 -23.50 -5.34 20.32
CA PRO A 281 -23.98 -6.68 20.66
C PRO A 281 -23.49 -7.17 22.03
N ASN A 282 -22.28 -6.78 22.43
CA ASN A 282 -21.72 -7.04 23.75
C ASN A 282 -20.70 -5.94 24.12
N THR A 283 -21.04 -5.11 25.09
CA THR A 283 -20.26 -3.94 25.53
C THR A 283 -18.90 -4.33 26.07
N TYR A 284 -18.85 -5.39 26.88
CA TYR A 284 -17.61 -5.87 27.49
C TYR A 284 -16.60 -6.27 26.41
N ASN A 285 -17.06 -7.04 25.42
CA ASN A 285 -16.25 -7.49 24.29
C ASN A 285 -15.83 -6.33 23.38
N THR A 286 -16.75 -5.40 23.08
CA THR A 286 -16.45 -4.17 22.32
C THR A 286 -15.36 -3.37 23.01
N GLY A 287 -15.42 -3.23 24.33
CA GLY A 287 -14.39 -2.61 25.15
C GLY A 287 -13.02 -3.28 25.02
N ILE A 288 -12.97 -4.62 25.04
CA ILE A 288 -11.74 -5.39 24.82
C ILE A 288 -11.16 -5.09 23.43
N ALA A 289 -11.99 -5.17 22.39
CA ALA A 289 -11.55 -4.95 21.01
C ALA A 289 -11.00 -3.53 20.78
N ILE A 290 -11.67 -2.52 21.34
CA ILE A 290 -11.22 -1.12 21.25
C ILE A 290 -9.87 -0.95 21.97
N ALA A 291 -9.72 -1.49 23.18
CA ALA A 291 -8.47 -1.36 23.94
C ALA A 291 -7.32 -2.15 23.32
N ALA A 292 -7.56 -3.41 22.92
CA ALA A 292 -6.56 -4.30 22.35
C ALA A 292 -5.99 -3.79 21.01
N ASN A 293 -6.83 -3.13 20.20
CA ASN A 293 -6.44 -2.59 18.89
C ASN A 293 -6.23 -1.05 18.90
N SER A 294 -6.32 -0.40 20.07
CA SER A 294 -6.20 1.06 20.22
C SER A 294 -7.13 1.88 19.31
N LEU A 295 -8.39 1.44 19.15
CA LEU A 295 -9.35 2.06 18.23
C LEU A 295 -9.97 3.37 18.75
N LEU A 296 -9.77 3.69 20.03
CA LEU A 296 -10.17 4.97 20.64
C LEU A 296 -8.96 5.63 21.31
N THR A 297 -8.50 6.79 20.84
CA THR A 297 -7.45 7.57 21.52
C THR A 297 -7.89 9.00 21.80
N ILE A 298 -7.50 9.49 22.98
CA ILE A 298 -7.78 10.85 23.44
C ILE A 298 -6.46 11.62 23.47
N LYS A 299 -6.49 12.84 22.93
CA LYS A 299 -5.33 13.71 22.88
C LYS A 299 -4.75 13.92 24.27
N ASP A 300 -3.44 13.76 24.40
CA ASP A 300 -2.65 13.94 25.63
C ASP A 300 -3.04 13.01 26.81
N LEU A 301 -3.77 11.92 26.55
CA LEU A 301 -4.19 10.95 27.58
C LEU A 301 -3.67 9.53 27.29
N THR A 302 -2.86 8.99 28.20
CA THR A 302 -2.16 7.70 27.99
C THR A 302 -2.74 6.53 28.78
N ASP A 303 -3.56 6.79 29.80
CA ASP A 303 -4.10 5.79 30.73
C ASP A 303 -5.62 5.55 30.58
N LEU A 304 -6.22 6.03 29.49
CA LEU A 304 -7.66 5.98 29.17
C LEU A 304 -8.32 4.65 29.55
N TYR A 305 -7.74 3.53 29.14
CA TYR A 305 -8.35 2.21 29.31
C TYR A 305 -8.24 1.65 30.73
N LYS A 306 -7.32 2.17 31.55
CA LYS A 306 -7.00 1.63 32.88
C LYS A 306 -7.54 2.47 34.02
N ASN A 307 -7.72 3.77 33.80
CA ASN A 307 -8.14 4.70 34.84
C ASN A 307 -9.67 4.67 35.02
N GLU A 308 -10.12 4.27 36.20
CA GLU A 308 -11.54 4.14 36.54
C GLU A 308 -12.28 5.49 36.62
N GLN A 309 -11.57 6.61 36.75
CA GLN A 309 -12.19 7.95 36.80
C GLN A 309 -12.97 8.27 35.52
N TYR A 310 -12.56 7.69 34.39
CA TYR A 310 -13.20 7.90 33.09
C TYR A 310 -14.42 7.01 32.84
N SER A 311 -14.80 6.15 33.80
CA SER A 311 -15.86 5.15 33.61
C SER A 311 -17.22 5.76 33.27
N ASN A 312 -17.53 6.96 33.80
CA ASN A 312 -18.78 7.67 33.49
C ASN A 312 -18.71 8.44 32.16
N ASP A 313 -17.51 8.71 31.67
CA ASP A 313 -17.29 9.46 30.44
C ASP A 313 -17.36 8.54 29.21
N TYR A 314 -16.93 7.28 29.36
CA TYR A 314 -16.91 6.26 28.31
C TYR A 314 -17.72 5.04 28.75
N MET A 315 -18.95 4.96 28.30
CA MET A 315 -19.89 3.90 28.69
C MET A 315 -20.42 3.14 27.47
N GLY A 316 -21.10 2.03 27.73
CA GLY A 316 -21.86 1.33 26.71
C GLY A 316 -23.05 0.56 27.26
N ILE A 317 -23.77 -0.08 26.35
CA ILE A 317 -24.89 -0.97 26.66
C ILE A 317 -24.98 -2.12 25.65
N ASP A 318 -25.33 -3.30 26.16
CA ASP A 318 -25.60 -4.45 25.31
C ASP A 318 -26.92 -4.24 24.57
N GLU A 319 -26.94 -4.52 23.28
CA GLU A 319 -28.11 -4.42 22.41
C GLU A 319 -29.35 -5.07 23.03
N SER A 320 -29.18 -6.25 23.64
CA SER A 320 -30.26 -7.02 24.27
C SER A 320 -30.85 -6.37 25.54
N LYS A 321 -30.19 -5.38 26.13
CA LYS A 321 -30.64 -4.65 27.33
C LYS A 321 -31.30 -3.32 27.01
N VAL A 322 -31.29 -2.91 25.74
CA VAL A 322 -31.99 -1.70 25.32
C VAL A 322 -33.49 -1.97 25.36
N ASN A 323 -34.22 -1.08 26.02
CA ASN A 323 -35.66 -1.21 26.21
C ASN A 323 -36.33 0.15 26.01
N ASP A 324 -36.21 0.71 24.79
CA ASP A 324 -36.90 1.89 24.26
C ASP A 324 -37.58 2.82 25.29
N GLY A 325 -36.76 3.45 26.15
CA GLY A 325 -37.23 4.42 27.16
C GLY A 325 -37.37 3.92 28.61
N ASN A 326 -37.09 2.64 28.88
CA ASN A 326 -37.18 1.98 30.19
C ASN A 326 -35.86 1.34 30.67
N THR A 327 -34.76 1.59 29.96
CA THR A 327 -33.43 1.08 30.33
C THR A 327 -32.99 1.64 31.68
N GLN A 328 -32.56 0.75 32.59
CA GLN A 328 -32.07 1.17 33.90
C GLN A 328 -30.63 1.62 33.81
N ILE A 329 -30.21 2.57 34.65
CA ILE A 329 -28.81 3.01 34.65
C ILE A 329 -27.83 1.86 34.93
N SER A 330 -28.27 0.83 35.66
CA SER A 330 -27.52 -0.40 35.95
C SER A 330 -27.32 -1.33 34.75
N ASP A 331 -28.06 -1.13 33.66
CA ASP A 331 -27.89 -1.91 32.42
C ASP A 331 -26.68 -1.41 31.62
N HIS A 332 -26.22 -0.19 31.90
CA HIS A 332 -25.02 0.39 31.32
C HIS A 332 -23.76 -0.10 32.05
N GLN A 333 -22.66 -0.15 31.30
CA GLN A 333 -21.36 -0.57 31.81
C GLN A 333 -20.28 0.42 31.36
N ALA A 334 -19.24 0.59 32.17
CA ALA A 334 -18.03 1.27 31.75
C ALA A 334 -17.45 0.54 30.52
N LEU A 335 -17.17 1.28 29.44
CA LEU A 335 -16.74 0.68 28.19
C LEU A 335 -15.43 -0.12 28.35
N PHE A 336 -14.54 0.34 29.22
CA PHE A 336 -13.22 -0.27 29.44
C PHE A 336 -13.14 -1.15 30.70
N LEU A 337 -14.26 -1.68 31.19
CA LEU A 337 -14.28 -2.50 32.41
C LEU A 337 -13.31 -3.68 32.35
N ALA A 338 -13.17 -4.33 31.19
CA ALA A 338 -12.21 -5.41 30.99
C ALA A 338 -10.75 -4.94 31.17
N ALA A 339 -10.41 -3.79 30.61
CA ALA A 339 -9.06 -3.22 30.67
C ALA A 339 -8.71 -2.68 32.06
N GLN A 340 -9.66 -2.02 32.73
CA GLN A 340 -9.53 -1.59 34.13
C GLN A 340 -9.24 -2.79 35.05
N GLY A 341 -9.85 -3.94 34.78
CA GLY A 341 -9.61 -5.19 35.50
C GLY A 341 -8.39 -6.00 35.04
N GLY A 342 -7.64 -5.56 34.03
CA GLY A 342 -6.46 -6.28 33.52
C GLY A 342 -6.78 -7.52 32.66
N PHE A 343 -7.99 -7.61 32.09
CA PHE A 343 -8.47 -8.79 31.33
C PHE A 343 -8.24 -8.71 29.80
N ILE A 344 -7.39 -7.78 29.36
CA ILE A 344 -7.03 -7.65 27.93
C ILE A 344 -5.91 -8.61 27.57
N THR A 345 -4.86 -8.65 28.39
CA THR A 345 -3.64 -9.40 28.12
C THR A 345 -3.39 -10.40 29.22
N LYS A 346 -3.21 -11.67 28.85
CA LYS A 346 -2.78 -12.72 29.78
C LYS A 346 -1.36 -13.15 29.44
N GLU A 347 -0.47 -13.00 30.40
CA GLU A 347 0.92 -13.41 30.26
C GLU A 347 1.17 -14.82 30.80
N TYR A 348 2.03 -15.54 30.11
CA TYR A 348 2.61 -16.81 30.51
C TYR A 348 4.11 -16.81 30.23
N TYR A 349 4.84 -17.68 30.93
CA TYR A 349 6.29 -17.69 30.91
C TYR A 349 6.83 -19.08 30.59
N ILE A 350 7.84 -19.14 29.72
CA ILE A 350 8.58 -20.35 29.37
C ILE A 350 10.02 -20.22 29.84
N LYS A 351 10.54 -21.26 30.47
CA LYS A 351 11.93 -21.39 30.85
C LYS A 351 12.43 -22.81 30.56
N SER A 352 13.60 -22.94 29.99
CA SER A 352 14.22 -24.23 29.67
C SER A 352 15.68 -24.25 30.14
N PRO A 353 16.20 -25.36 30.69
CA PRO A 353 15.50 -26.62 30.99
C PRO A 353 14.70 -26.58 32.31
N ASP A 354 14.79 -25.48 33.08
CA ASP A 354 14.28 -25.41 34.46
C ASP A 354 12.75 -25.30 34.59
N GLY A 355 12.04 -24.95 33.53
CA GLY A 355 10.58 -24.87 33.56
C GLY A 355 9.93 -26.25 33.65
N ASN A 356 8.72 -26.28 34.18
CA ASN A 356 7.94 -27.50 34.33
C ASN A 356 6.52 -27.27 33.81
N ASP A 357 6.00 -28.20 33.02
CA ASP A 357 4.66 -28.10 32.45
C ASP A 357 3.59 -28.34 33.52
N THR A 358 3.31 -27.27 34.27
CA THR A 358 2.27 -27.21 35.29
C THR A 358 1.03 -26.47 34.78
N ASN A 359 0.00 -26.35 35.63
CA ASN A 359 -1.18 -25.54 35.33
C ASN A 359 -0.93 -24.04 35.48
N ASP A 360 0.00 -23.65 36.35
CA ASP A 360 0.38 -22.26 36.57
C ASP A 360 1.68 -21.99 35.81
N CYS A 361 1.61 -21.31 34.66
CA CYS A 361 2.80 -20.92 33.87
C CYS A 361 3.17 -19.45 34.15
N SER A 362 3.33 -19.11 35.43
CA SER A 362 3.66 -17.76 35.91
C SER A 362 5.16 -17.49 35.83
N LEU A 363 5.57 -16.24 36.12
CA LEU A 363 6.99 -15.87 36.16
C LEU A 363 7.77 -16.71 37.20
N GLU A 364 7.15 -17.04 38.34
CA GLU A 364 7.76 -17.88 39.38
C GLU A 364 7.73 -19.36 39.03
N ASN A 365 6.62 -19.83 38.44
CA ASN A 365 6.41 -21.22 38.04
C ASN A 365 6.37 -21.32 36.50
N SER A 366 7.49 -21.08 35.84
CA SER A 366 7.51 -21.07 34.36
C SER A 366 7.28 -22.47 33.78
N CYS A 367 6.59 -22.52 32.64
CA CYS A 367 6.35 -23.76 31.90
C CYS A 367 7.51 -24.13 30.99
N LYS A 368 7.52 -25.38 30.52
CA LYS A 368 8.55 -25.90 29.64
C LYS A 368 8.17 -25.75 28.17
N THR A 369 6.89 -25.97 27.83
CA THR A 369 6.42 -25.99 26.44
C THR A 369 5.27 -25.01 26.17
N ILE A 370 5.29 -24.41 24.97
CA ILE A 370 4.20 -23.57 24.47
C ILE A 370 2.91 -24.39 24.32
N ASN A 371 3.00 -25.64 23.86
CA ASN A 371 1.83 -26.50 23.69
C ASN A 371 1.09 -26.76 25.01
N ASN A 372 1.80 -26.92 26.14
CA ASN A 372 1.16 -27.03 27.45
C ASN A 372 0.44 -25.74 27.88
N ILE A 373 0.90 -24.55 27.44
CA ILE A 373 0.17 -23.30 27.64
C ILE A 373 -1.09 -23.28 26.77
N LEU A 374 -0.95 -23.59 25.47
CA LEU A 374 -2.04 -23.52 24.50
C LEU A 374 -3.17 -24.53 24.75
N SER A 375 -2.90 -25.63 25.46
CA SER A 375 -3.91 -26.64 25.83
C SER A 375 -4.76 -26.27 27.05
N LYS A 376 -4.52 -25.12 27.68
CA LYS A 376 -5.25 -24.68 28.88
C LYS A 376 -6.55 -23.98 28.50
N SER A 377 -7.54 -24.04 29.38
CA SER A 377 -8.73 -23.19 29.26
C SER A 377 -8.36 -21.72 29.48
N LEU A 378 -9.00 -20.84 28.74
CA LEU A 378 -8.87 -19.41 28.94
C LEU A 378 -9.34 -19.00 30.35
N PRO A 379 -8.60 -18.15 31.09
CA PRO A 379 -9.01 -17.74 32.43
C PRO A 379 -10.33 -16.95 32.43
N ASP A 380 -11.03 -16.95 33.56
CA ASP A 380 -12.29 -16.22 33.73
C ASP A 380 -12.15 -14.75 33.32
N ARG A 381 -13.22 -14.23 32.67
CA ARG A 381 -13.35 -12.86 32.15
C ARG A 381 -12.48 -12.50 30.93
N PHE A 382 -11.48 -13.32 30.57
CA PHE A 382 -10.83 -13.20 29.27
C PHE A 382 -11.75 -13.76 28.18
N VAL A 383 -11.64 -13.24 26.95
CA VAL A 383 -12.52 -13.61 25.85
C VAL A 383 -11.72 -14.09 24.65
N LYS A 384 -11.94 -15.35 24.26
CA LYS A 384 -11.28 -15.98 23.10
C LYS A 384 -11.57 -15.18 21.83
N GLY A 385 -10.54 -14.95 21.01
CA GLY A 385 -10.66 -14.15 19.79
C GLY A 385 -10.66 -12.64 20.01
N LEU A 386 -10.57 -12.16 21.25
CA LEU A 386 -10.48 -10.72 21.58
C LEU A 386 -9.29 -10.41 22.49
N SER A 387 -9.19 -11.10 23.62
CA SER A 387 -8.06 -10.99 24.54
C SER A 387 -6.77 -11.48 23.86
N ILE A 388 -5.63 -11.02 24.36
CA ILE A 388 -4.30 -11.37 23.83
C ILE A 388 -3.59 -12.28 24.83
N VAL A 389 -3.07 -13.41 24.35
CA VAL A 389 -2.15 -14.24 25.13
C VAL A 389 -0.72 -13.90 24.76
N VAL A 390 0.11 -13.57 25.74
CA VAL A 390 1.54 -13.29 25.57
C VAL A 390 2.33 -14.38 26.25
N ILE A 391 3.23 -15.02 25.51
CA ILE A 391 4.14 -16.05 26.00
C ILE A 391 5.55 -15.48 25.96
N ASN A 392 6.11 -15.24 27.15
CA ASN A 392 7.44 -14.68 27.34
C ASN A 392 8.47 -15.81 27.49
N LEU A 393 9.47 -15.83 26.63
CA LEU A 393 10.64 -16.70 26.79
C LEU A 393 11.63 -16.05 27.76
N LEU A 394 11.90 -16.71 28.89
CA LEU A 394 12.90 -16.29 29.88
C LEU A 394 14.31 -16.79 29.55
N SER A 395 14.42 -17.80 28.71
CA SER A 395 15.68 -18.42 28.28
C SER A 395 15.52 -19.01 26.89
N GLU A 396 16.65 -19.38 26.27
CA GLU A 396 16.63 -20.23 25.07
C GLU A 396 15.98 -21.59 25.35
N THR A 397 15.44 -22.22 24.30
CA THR A 397 14.74 -23.50 24.40
C THR A 397 14.90 -24.34 23.13
N SER A 398 15.04 -25.65 23.29
CA SER A 398 15.04 -26.65 22.21
C SER A 398 13.86 -27.63 22.31
N GLU A 399 12.87 -27.29 23.16
CA GLU A 399 11.79 -28.19 23.59
C GLU A 399 10.47 -27.89 22.86
N GLN A 400 10.48 -26.90 21.95
CA GLN A 400 9.31 -26.47 21.21
C GLN A 400 9.22 -27.20 19.87
N ASN A 401 8.03 -27.72 19.54
CA ASN A 401 7.77 -28.38 18.28
C ASN A 401 6.24 -28.42 18.00
N GLY A 402 5.84 -28.32 16.74
CA GLY A 402 4.46 -28.55 16.32
C GLY A 402 3.41 -27.66 17.00
N ILE A 403 3.62 -26.35 17.03
CA ILE A 403 2.72 -25.38 17.65
C ILE A 403 1.65 -24.97 16.63
N ASN A 404 0.40 -25.34 16.90
CA ASN A 404 -0.73 -25.05 16.03
C ASN A 404 -1.62 -23.94 16.61
N ILE A 405 -1.86 -22.88 15.83
CA ILE A 405 -2.67 -21.73 16.22
C ILE A 405 -3.82 -21.56 15.23
N SER A 406 -5.04 -21.79 15.70
CA SER A 406 -6.26 -21.69 14.91
C SER A 406 -7.46 -21.33 15.79
N SER A 407 -8.66 -21.24 15.20
CA SER A 407 -9.91 -21.12 15.96
C SER A 407 -10.12 -22.24 16.99
N GLU A 408 -9.52 -23.41 16.75
CA GLU A 408 -9.65 -24.62 17.58
C GLU A 408 -8.66 -24.65 18.75
N THR A 409 -7.68 -23.74 18.81
CA THR A 409 -6.73 -23.68 19.93
C THR A 409 -7.47 -23.41 21.24
N GLU A 410 -7.36 -24.29 22.23
CA GLU A 410 -8.17 -24.27 23.46
C GLU A 410 -8.04 -22.93 24.22
N LEU A 411 -6.80 -22.50 24.47
CA LEU A 411 -6.53 -21.28 25.22
C LEU A 411 -7.03 -20.04 24.48
N ASN A 412 -6.46 -19.77 23.31
CA ASN A 412 -6.81 -18.61 22.51
C ASN A 412 -6.26 -18.74 21.09
N ASN A 413 -6.86 -18.03 20.14
CA ASN A 413 -6.39 -17.94 18.76
C ASN A 413 -5.60 -16.66 18.46
N ILE A 414 -5.42 -15.76 19.45
CA ILE A 414 -4.57 -14.56 19.36
C ILE A 414 -3.38 -14.71 20.31
N ILE A 415 -2.24 -15.11 19.75
CA ILE A 415 -1.03 -15.46 20.50
C ILE A 415 0.12 -14.54 20.10
N THR A 416 0.86 -14.07 21.10
CA THR A 416 2.16 -13.42 20.95
C THR A 416 3.20 -14.30 21.62
N VAL A 417 4.28 -14.63 20.91
CA VAL A 417 5.47 -15.25 21.48
C VAL A 417 6.60 -14.25 21.37
N GLN A 418 7.27 -13.97 22.48
CA GLN A 418 8.30 -12.95 22.52
C GLN A 418 9.42 -13.28 23.49
N SER A 419 10.57 -12.65 23.30
CA SER A 419 11.60 -12.61 24.34
C SER A 419 11.13 -11.78 25.52
N ASN A 420 11.45 -12.23 26.74
CA ASN A 420 11.11 -11.49 27.94
C ASN A 420 11.76 -10.10 27.94
N GLY A 421 10.95 -9.07 28.23
CA GLY A 421 11.39 -7.67 28.19
C GLY A 421 11.38 -7.05 26.79
N TYR A 422 10.84 -7.74 25.77
CA TYR A 422 10.65 -7.16 24.44
C TYR A 422 9.95 -5.80 24.51
N GLN A 423 10.51 -4.82 23.82
CA GLN A 423 9.93 -3.50 23.62
C GLN A 423 10.06 -3.15 22.15
N SER A 424 8.94 -2.81 21.50
CA SER A 424 8.95 -2.45 20.08
C SER A 424 9.88 -1.26 19.82
N GLY A 425 10.83 -1.44 18.89
CA GLY A 425 11.86 -0.44 18.56
C GLY A 425 12.96 -0.25 19.61
N GLY A 426 12.92 -1.00 20.73
CA GLY A 426 13.94 -0.97 21.77
C GLY A 426 15.07 -1.96 21.48
N THR A 427 16.29 -1.69 21.95
CA THR A 427 17.45 -2.58 21.81
C THR A 427 17.91 -3.17 23.15
N GLN A 428 17.17 -2.91 24.25
CA GLN A 428 17.60 -3.19 25.63
C GLN A 428 17.12 -4.55 26.18
N TYR A 429 16.83 -5.52 25.32
CA TYR A 429 16.40 -6.86 25.73
C TYR A 429 17.27 -7.93 25.06
N THR A 430 17.26 -9.15 25.64
CA THR A 430 17.99 -10.28 25.08
C THR A 430 17.05 -11.12 24.21
N LYS A 431 17.37 -11.25 22.93
CA LYS A 431 16.67 -12.16 22.01
C LYS A 431 16.90 -13.61 22.44
N GLN A 432 15.83 -14.31 22.76
CA GLN A 432 15.85 -15.72 23.13
C GLN A 432 15.75 -16.59 21.88
N SER A 433 16.51 -17.68 21.87
CA SER A 433 16.52 -18.64 20.76
C SER A 433 15.49 -19.74 20.95
N ILE A 434 14.76 -20.07 19.88
CA ILE A 434 14.06 -21.35 19.74
C ILE A 434 14.87 -22.22 18.77
N GLN A 435 15.54 -23.24 19.32
CA GLN A 435 16.42 -24.14 18.58
C GLN A 435 15.60 -25.26 17.94
N THR A 436 15.69 -25.41 16.62
CA THR A 436 14.86 -26.34 15.84
C THR A 436 15.65 -27.26 14.90
N GLN A 437 16.98 -27.21 14.93
CA GLN A 437 17.89 -27.96 14.05
C GLN A 437 17.72 -29.50 14.06
N TYR A 438 16.99 -30.05 15.03
CA TYR A 438 16.67 -31.48 15.10
C TYR A 438 15.20 -31.81 14.80
N ASN A 439 14.35 -30.79 14.67
CA ASN A 439 12.92 -30.96 14.42
C ASN A 439 12.66 -31.30 12.96
N THR A 440 11.68 -32.16 12.72
CA THR A 440 11.28 -32.58 11.36
C THR A 440 9.95 -32.00 10.91
N TYR A 441 9.18 -31.39 11.81
CA TYR A 441 7.87 -30.79 11.54
C TYR A 441 7.93 -29.27 11.71
N SER A 442 6.96 -28.56 11.13
CA SER A 442 6.82 -27.12 11.31
C SER A 442 6.81 -26.75 12.80
N LEU A 443 7.56 -25.72 13.16
CA LEU A 443 7.53 -25.18 14.51
C LEU A 443 6.19 -24.48 14.75
N PHE A 444 5.76 -23.64 13.80
CA PHE A 444 4.47 -22.94 13.87
C PHE A 444 3.62 -23.27 12.65
N ALA A 445 2.35 -23.61 12.88
CA ALA A 445 1.31 -23.67 11.86
C ALA A 445 0.14 -22.77 12.26
N ILE A 446 -0.20 -21.81 11.39
CA ILE A 446 -1.30 -20.87 11.60
C ILE A 446 -2.40 -21.14 10.56
N SER A 447 -3.62 -21.36 11.03
CA SER A 447 -4.78 -21.60 10.16
C SER A 447 -6.07 -20.97 10.70
N ASN A 448 -7.13 -21.01 9.89
CA ASN A 448 -8.44 -20.45 10.23
C ASN A 448 -8.29 -18.97 10.67
N THR A 449 -8.85 -18.60 11.82
CA THR A 449 -8.75 -17.26 12.42
C THR A 449 -7.56 -17.11 13.37
N GLY A 450 -6.55 -17.97 13.27
CA GLY A 450 -5.33 -17.91 14.07
C GLY A 450 -4.50 -16.66 13.78
N ARG A 451 -4.01 -16.01 14.85
CA ARG A 451 -3.18 -14.80 14.78
C ARG A 451 -1.95 -15.00 15.65
N LEU A 452 -0.76 -14.97 15.04
CA LEU A 452 0.51 -15.12 15.71
C LEU A 452 1.38 -13.87 15.54
N LYS A 453 1.95 -13.39 16.64
CA LYS A 453 3.04 -12.42 16.66
C LYS A 453 4.30 -13.07 17.20
N LEU A 454 5.43 -12.92 16.51
CA LEU A 454 6.76 -13.35 16.90
C LEU A 454 7.63 -12.12 17.06
N LEU A 455 8.06 -11.83 18.29
CA LEU A 455 8.68 -10.55 18.63
C LEU A 455 10.05 -10.74 19.30
N GLY A 456 11.10 -10.23 18.67
CA GLY A 456 12.43 -10.20 19.27
C GLY A 456 13.03 -11.58 19.52
N LEU A 457 12.84 -12.54 18.61
CA LEU A 457 13.26 -13.93 18.77
C LEU A 457 14.41 -14.28 17.82
N HIS A 458 15.19 -15.29 18.19
CA HIS A 458 16.18 -15.90 17.31
C HIS A 458 15.72 -17.31 16.89
N PHE A 459 15.81 -17.60 15.60
CA PHE A 459 15.44 -18.88 14.98
C PHE A 459 16.59 -19.42 14.12
N ASP A 460 16.70 -20.75 14.07
CA ASP A 460 17.64 -21.44 13.18
C ASP A 460 16.94 -22.01 11.94
N ASN A 461 17.01 -23.32 11.73
CA ASN A 461 16.26 -24.06 10.72
C ASN A 461 15.81 -25.38 11.33
N LEU A 462 14.78 -25.99 10.73
CA LEU A 462 14.51 -27.41 10.97
C LEU A 462 15.70 -28.29 10.56
N LYS A 463 15.66 -29.56 10.93
CA LYS A 463 16.58 -30.58 10.40
C LYS A 463 16.68 -30.44 8.87
N PRO A 464 17.88 -30.42 8.26
CA PRO A 464 18.04 -30.15 6.83
C PRO A 464 17.19 -31.04 5.90
N SER A 465 16.96 -32.29 6.31
CA SER A 465 16.14 -33.26 5.56
C SER A 465 14.63 -33.15 5.85
N SER A 466 14.17 -32.08 6.50
CA SER A 466 12.74 -31.86 6.73
C SER A 466 12.06 -31.48 5.41
N THR A 467 10.83 -31.90 5.24
CA THR A 467 9.98 -31.51 4.10
C THR A 467 8.89 -30.52 4.50
N TYR A 468 8.87 -30.12 5.77
CA TYR A 468 7.92 -29.15 6.31
C TYR A 468 8.59 -27.79 6.43
N PRO A 469 7.90 -26.67 6.17
CA PRO A 469 8.48 -25.36 6.41
C PRO A 469 8.63 -25.10 7.91
N LEU A 470 9.57 -24.24 8.33
CA LEU A 470 9.67 -23.85 9.76
C LEU A 470 8.38 -23.18 10.25
N ILE A 471 7.82 -22.28 9.42
CA ILE A 471 6.56 -21.59 9.66
C ILE A 471 5.62 -21.83 8.49
N LEU A 472 4.43 -22.37 8.78
CA LEU A 472 3.34 -22.56 7.83
C LEU A 472 2.18 -21.62 8.16
N ILE A 473 1.73 -20.85 7.18
CA ILE A 473 0.45 -20.13 7.26
C ILE A 473 -0.43 -20.52 6.09
N SER A 474 -1.67 -20.94 6.38
CA SER A 474 -2.59 -21.38 5.33
C SER A 474 -4.04 -21.24 5.73
N THR A 475 -4.92 -21.08 4.75
CA THR A 475 -6.37 -21.09 4.97
C THR A 475 -7.08 -22.06 4.01
N SER A 476 -8.10 -22.77 4.51
CA SER A 476 -8.91 -23.66 3.69
C SER A 476 -10.14 -22.95 3.09
N THR A 477 -10.61 -21.87 3.72
CA THR A 477 -11.78 -21.09 3.31
C THR A 477 -11.38 -19.66 2.92
N SER A 478 -12.20 -18.99 2.11
CA SER A 478 -11.97 -17.56 1.77
C SER A 478 -12.34 -16.60 2.90
N ASN A 479 -13.11 -17.05 3.90
CA ASN A 479 -13.61 -16.19 4.97
C ASN A 479 -12.64 -16.12 6.16
N ASP A 480 -11.83 -17.16 6.34
CA ASP A 480 -10.82 -17.21 7.38
C ASP A 480 -9.55 -16.49 6.92
N THR A 481 -9.13 -15.50 7.70
CA THR A 481 -7.91 -14.71 7.45
C THR A 481 -6.89 -14.93 8.57
N PRO A 482 -6.02 -15.97 8.46
CA PRO A 482 -4.95 -16.16 9.43
C PRO A 482 -3.94 -15.02 9.32
N GLN A 483 -3.28 -14.70 10.43
CA GLN A 483 -2.36 -13.56 10.51
C GLN A 483 -1.02 -13.95 11.14
N LEU A 484 0.07 -13.45 10.55
CA LEU A 484 1.43 -13.60 11.07
C LEU A 484 2.15 -12.24 11.07
N LEU A 485 2.67 -11.84 12.22
CA LEU A 485 3.62 -10.74 12.36
C LEU A 485 4.94 -11.29 12.88
N ILE A 486 6.03 -11.01 12.17
CA ILE A 486 7.40 -11.22 12.61
C ILE A 486 8.04 -9.85 12.76
N ASP A 487 8.54 -9.53 13.94
CA ASP A 487 9.11 -8.22 14.25
C ASP A 487 10.39 -8.35 15.08
N ASP A 488 11.44 -7.65 14.66
CA ASP A 488 12.77 -7.62 15.31
C ASP A 488 13.35 -9.01 15.58
N CYS A 489 13.04 -9.97 14.70
CA CYS A 489 13.54 -11.34 14.80
C CYS A 489 14.87 -11.50 14.04
N GLU A 490 15.57 -12.59 14.36
CA GLU A 490 16.78 -13.02 13.65
C GLU A 490 16.63 -14.48 13.21
N PHE A 491 16.91 -14.75 11.95
CA PHE A 491 16.92 -16.10 11.37
C PHE A 491 18.30 -16.38 10.82
N LYS A 492 18.97 -17.42 11.33
CA LYS A 492 20.31 -17.78 10.90
C LYS A 492 20.51 -19.28 10.87
N SER A 493 20.99 -19.80 9.74
CA SER A 493 21.32 -21.23 9.70
C SER A 493 22.48 -21.57 10.64
N THR A 494 22.31 -22.66 11.40
CA THR A 494 23.31 -23.18 12.33
C THR A 494 24.26 -24.19 11.69
N ILE A 495 24.02 -24.58 10.43
CA ILE A 495 24.75 -25.65 9.74
C ILE A 495 25.34 -25.11 8.43
N SER A 496 26.60 -24.66 8.50
CA SER A 496 27.32 -24.13 7.34
C SER A 496 27.45 -25.17 6.23
N GLY A 497 27.13 -24.79 5.00
CA GLY A 497 27.38 -25.59 3.79
C GLY A 497 26.47 -26.80 3.60
N THR A 498 25.34 -26.87 4.31
CA THR A 498 24.32 -27.89 4.12
C THR A 498 23.08 -27.27 3.51
N ASN A 499 22.55 -27.88 2.44
CA ASN A 499 21.33 -27.43 1.81
C ASN A 499 20.10 -27.85 2.63
N LEU A 500 19.08 -27.00 2.65
CA LEU A 500 17.80 -27.29 3.30
C LEU A 500 16.75 -27.76 2.27
N ASP A 501 16.06 -28.85 2.57
CA ASP A 501 14.98 -29.43 1.76
C ASP A 501 13.61 -28.75 2.02
N HIS A 502 13.60 -27.68 2.83
CA HIS A 502 12.41 -26.97 3.26
C HIS A 502 12.58 -25.45 3.28
N SER A 503 11.47 -24.73 3.11
CA SER A 503 11.39 -23.28 3.28
C SER A 503 11.41 -22.86 4.75
N ILE A 504 11.80 -21.62 5.03
CA ILE A 504 11.60 -21.04 6.36
C ILE A 504 10.13 -20.64 6.54
N ILE A 505 9.54 -20.01 5.52
CA ILE A 505 8.14 -19.57 5.57
C ILE A 505 7.40 -20.07 4.32
N LEU A 506 6.28 -20.76 4.53
CA LEU A 506 5.35 -21.12 3.45
C LEU A 506 4.00 -20.43 3.69
N ILE A 507 3.54 -19.69 2.68
CA ILE A 507 2.33 -18.88 2.71
C ILE A 507 1.33 -19.43 1.70
N ASN A 508 0.11 -19.72 2.15
CA ASN A 508 -1.03 -20.09 1.30
C ASN A 508 -2.32 -19.43 1.80
N GLY A 509 -2.39 -18.11 1.65
CA GLY A 509 -3.46 -17.25 2.14
C GLY A 509 -3.16 -16.58 3.47
N GLY A 510 -3.90 -15.50 3.76
CA GLY A 510 -3.81 -14.74 5.00
C GLY A 510 -3.06 -13.42 4.88
N VAL A 511 -2.80 -12.78 6.03
CA VAL A 511 -2.10 -11.49 6.13
C VAL A 511 -0.80 -11.65 6.88
N ILE A 512 0.32 -11.30 6.24
CA ILE A 512 1.67 -11.52 6.74
C ILE A 512 2.42 -10.20 6.76
N LYS A 513 3.08 -9.92 7.88
CA LYS A 513 3.98 -8.78 8.04
C LYS A 513 5.32 -9.25 8.59
N ILE A 514 6.41 -8.83 7.97
CA ILE A 514 7.78 -9.05 8.42
C ILE A 514 8.45 -7.68 8.54
N GLU A 515 8.85 -7.31 9.74
CA GLU A 515 9.39 -5.98 10.05
C GLU A 515 10.71 -6.10 10.80
N ARG A 516 11.68 -5.22 10.51
CA ARG A 516 12.92 -5.06 11.31
C ARG A 516 13.69 -6.37 11.54
N THR A 517 13.59 -7.32 10.62
CA THR A 517 14.11 -8.69 10.81
C THR A 517 15.42 -8.87 10.03
N THR A 518 16.34 -9.66 10.56
CA THR A 518 17.56 -10.07 9.83
C THR A 518 17.51 -11.56 9.53
N ILE A 519 17.74 -11.94 8.27
CA ILE A 519 17.66 -13.31 7.79
C ILE A 519 18.91 -13.62 6.98
N GLU A 520 19.75 -14.54 7.44
CA GLU A 520 21.08 -14.74 6.85
C GLU A 520 21.59 -16.19 6.78
N ASN A 521 22.47 -16.43 5.81
CA ASN A 521 23.30 -17.64 5.67
C ASN A 521 22.51 -18.94 5.44
N TYR A 522 21.50 -18.91 4.55
CA TYR A 522 20.75 -20.10 4.16
C TYR A 522 21.12 -20.57 2.76
N ILE A 523 21.26 -21.89 2.59
CA ILE A 523 21.40 -22.54 1.29
C ILE A 523 20.24 -23.53 1.15
N PHE A 524 19.47 -23.42 0.08
CA PHE A 524 18.30 -24.24 -0.18
C PHE A 524 18.55 -25.22 -1.34
N ASP A 525 17.92 -26.39 -1.23
CA ASP A 525 17.94 -27.42 -2.26
C ASP A 525 17.06 -27.04 -3.47
N ASN A 526 16.99 -27.92 -4.46
CA ASN A 526 16.33 -27.64 -5.73
C ASN A 526 14.84 -27.28 -5.58
N GLY A 527 14.46 -26.10 -6.07
CA GLY A 527 13.07 -25.62 -6.08
C GLY A 527 12.57 -25.06 -4.75
N ILE A 528 13.46 -24.89 -3.77
CA ILE A 528 13.10 -24.38 -2.44
C ILE A 528 13.62 -22.96 -2.26
N SER A 529 12.75 -22.06 -1.80
CA SER A 529 13.08 -20.67 -1.48
C SER A 529 12.83 -20.41 0.01
N LEU A 530 13.45 -19.35 0.53
CA LEU A 530 13.27 -18.96 1.93
C LEU A 530 11.80 -18.68 2.28
N ILE A 531 11.14 -17.88 1.45
CA ILE A 531 9.71 -17.57 1.49
C ILE A 531 9.06 -18.08 0.21
N ASN A 532 8.13 -19.02 0.36
CA ASN A 532 7.29 -19.51 -0.73
C ASN A 532 5.86 -18.97 -0.57
N ILE A 533 5.34 -18.29 -1.59
CA ILE A 533 3.95 -17.78 -1.60
C ILE A 533 3.19 -18.52 -2.69
N LYS A 534 2.14 -19.26 -2.30
CA LYS A 534 1.28 -20.02 -3.20
C LYS A 534 0.04 -19.23 -3.62
N SER A 535 -0.50 -19.61 -4.76
CA SER A 535 -1.64 -18.95 -5.40
C SER A 535 -3.01 -19.59 -5.10
N ASP A 536 -3.10 -20.61 -4.23
CA ASP A 536 -4.38 -21.29 -3.96
C ASP A 536 -5.38 -20.39 -3.24
N LYS A 537 -4.88 -19.39 -2.48
CA LYS A 537 -5.67 -18.45 -1.67
C LYS A 537 -5.05 -17.06 -1.69
N ASP A 538 -5.91 -16.05 -1.60
CA ASP A 538 -5.49 -14.65 -1.58
C ASP A 538 -4.58 -14.37 -0.38
N SER A 539 -3.37 -13.87 -0.66
CA SER A 539 -2.34 -13.58 0.34
C SER A 539 -1.95 -12.10 0.30
N THR A 540 -1.90 -11.44 1.45
CA THR A 540 -1.34 -10.08 1.57
C THR A 540 -0.05 -10.16 2.38
N VAL A 541 1.10 -9.94 1.73
CA VAL A 541 2.42 -10.02 2.34
C VAL A 541 3.08 -8.64 2.31
N THR A 542 3.51 -8.14 3.47
CA THR A 542 4.27 -6.88 3.59
C THR A 542 5.59 -7.14 4.31
N ILE A 543 6.69 -6.68 3.72
CA ILE A 543 8.03 -6.79 4.29
C ILE A 543 8.63 -5.39 4.36
N SER A 544 9.06 -4.95 5.55
CA SER A 544 9.66 -3.64 5.76
C SER A 544 10.91 -3.68 6.64
N GLN A 545 11.88 -2.79 6.37
CA GLN A 545 13.09 -2.62 7.18
C GLN A 545 13.83 -3.95 7.47
N THR A 546 13.80 -4.89 6.52
CA THR A 546 14.28 -6.27 6.71
C THR A 546 15.50 -6.52 5.84
N THR A 547 16.47 -7.26 6.38
CA THR A 547 17.72 -7.62 5.68
C THR A 547 17.75 -9.11 5.36
N PHE A 548 18.01 -9.43 4.10
CA PHE A 548 18.31 -10.78 3.60
C PHE A 548 19.76 -10.82 3.12
N ALA A 549 20.58 -11.70 3.69
CA ALA A 549 22.01 -11.76 3.39
C ALA A 549 22.50 -13.19 3.16
N SER A 550 23.29 -13.39 2.09
CA SER A 550 23.92 -14.69 1.81
C SER A 550 22.90 -15.83 1.70
N ILE A 551 21.88 -15.63 0.87
CA ILE A 551 20.80 -16.61 0.66
C ILE A 551 20.94 -17.24 -0.72
N ALA A 552 21.20 -18.55 -0.78
CA ALA A 552 21.44 -19.27 -2.02
C ALA A 552 20.41 -20.38 -2.26
N GLN A 553 20.09 -20.62 -3.53
CA GLN A 553 19.26 -21.73 -3.98
C GLN A 553 20.02 -22.50 -5.06
N THR A 554 20.12 -23.83 -4.89
CA THR A 554 20.91 -24.69 -5.77
C THR A 554 20.04 -25.52 -6.73
N GLY A 555 20.50 -25.79 -7.94
CA GLY A 555 19.71 -26.56 -8.91
C GLY A 555 18.66 -25.71 -9.63
N THR A 556 17.63 -26.31 -10.21
CA THR A 556 16.70 -25.66 -11.14
C THR A 556 15.63 -24.74 -10.50
N GLY A 557 15.83 -24.27 -9.27
CA GLY A 557 14.88 -23.39 -8.60
C GLY A 557 15.02 -21.93 -9.00
N ASN A 558 13.97 -21.17 -8.74
CA ASN A 558 13.94 -19.71 -8.91
C ASN A 558 14.19 -19.02 -7.55
N GLY A 559 14.36 -17.70 -7.55
CA GLY A 559 14.23 -16.80 -6.38
C GLY A 559 14.72 -17.37 -5.05
N SER A 560 15.97 -17.15 -4.64
CA SER A 560 16.47 -17.78 -3.41
C SER A 560 15.77 -17.30 -2.14
N VAL A 561 15.36 -16.02 -2.12
CA VAL A 561 14.68 -15.42 -0.97
C VAL A 561 13.18 -15.57 -1.13
N ILE A 562 12.61 -15.13 -2.25
CA ILE A 562 11.16 -15.13 -2.46
C ILE A 562 10.85 -15.80 -3.79
N ASN A 563 9.99 -16.81 -3.74
CA ASN A 563 9.31 -17.36 -4.90
C ASN A 563 7.80 -17.17 -4.69
N ALA A 564 7.21 -16.28 -5.49
CA ALA A 564 5.85 -15.82 -5.30
C ALA A 564 4.96 -16.12 -6.51
N GLU A 565 3.92 -16.91 -6.29
CA GLU A 565 2.80 -17.07 -7.22
C GLU A 565 1.61 -16.27 -6.68
N LEU A 566 1.31 -15.14 -7.32
CA LEU A 566 0.27 -14.22 -6.89
C LEU A 566 -0.89 -14.25 -7.88
N LYS A 567 -2.09 -14.52 -7.36
CA LYS A 567 -3.34 -14.53 -8.12
C LYS A 567 -4.43 -13.74 -7.40
N GLY A 568 -5.38 -13.19 -8.16
CA GLY A 568 -6.58 -12.58 -7.59
C GLY A 568 -6.26 -11.31 -6.80
N ALA A 569 -6.70 -11.25 -5.56
CA ALA A 569 -6.45 -10.11 -4.69
C ALA A 569 -5.07 -10.16 -3.99
N SER A 570 -4.23 -11.16 -4.32
CA SER A 570 -2.91 -11.34 -3.70
C SER A 570 -1.94 -10.20 -3.98
N LYS A 571 -1.19 -9.81 -2.94
CA LYS A 571 -0.24 -8.70 -2.97
C LYS A 571 1.05 -9.05 -2.23
N LEU A 572 2.19 -8.72 -2.84
CA LEU A 572 3.50 -8.70 -2.20
C LEU A 572 4.03 -7.26 -2.22
N THR A 573 4.24 -6.70 -1.03
CA THR A 573 4.80 -5.36 -0.83
C THR A 573 6.12 -5.44 -0.07
N ILE A 574 7.18 -4.92 -0.65
CA ILE A 574 8.51 -4.76 -0.03
C ILE A 574 8.76 -3.26 0.06
N LYS A 575 9.04 -2.74 1.27
CA LYS A 575 9.15 -1.29 1.46
C LYS A 575 10.17 -0.87 2.52
N GLU A 576 10.40 0.43 2.65
CA GLU A 576 11.13 1.05 3.78
C GLU A 576 12.57 0.52 3.95
N GLY A 577 13.35 0.45 2.86
CA GLY A 577 14.78 0.15 2.93
C GLY A 577 15.14 -1.32 3.11
N CYS A 578 14.27 -2.26 2.68
CA CYS A 578 14.59 -3.68 2.67
C CYS A 578 15.84 -3.96 1.82
N SER A 579 16.76 -4.78 2.34
CA SER A 579 18.04 -5.09 1.69
C SER A 579 18.17 -6.57 1.35
N PHE A 580 18.63 -6.85 0.13
CA PHE A 580 18.94 -8.17 -0.41
C PHE A 580 20.41 -8.16 -0.83
N SER A 581 21.25 -8.93 -0.14
CA SER A 581 22.69 -8.92 -0.34
C SER A 581 23.23 -10.32 -0.55
N SER A 582 24.05 -10.50 -1.59
CA SER A 582 24.65 -11.80 -1.93
C SER A 582 23.60 -12.93 -2.06
N CYS A 583 22.46 -12.62 -2.67
CA CYS A 583 21.40 -13.59 -2.92
C CYS A 583 21.54 -14.22 -4.31
N SER A 584 21.51 -15.55 -4.39
CA SER A 584 21.72 -16.25 -5.67
C SER A 584 20.77 -17.42 -5.91
N SER A 585 20.24 -17.53 -7.12
CA SER A 585 19.49 -18.71 -7.60
C SER A 585 20.19 -19.31 -8.83
N SER A 586 19.96 -20.60 -9.13
CA SER A 586 20.60 -21.18 -10.33
C SER A 586 19.78 -21.00 -11.61
N VAL A 587 18.56 -20.46 -11.53
CA VAL A 587 17.73 -20.13 -12.71
C VAL A 587 17.23 -18.69 -12.63
N ASN A 588 15.97 -18.42 -12.30
CA ASN A 588 15.42 -17.08 -12.49
C ASN A 588 15.38 -16.28 -11.20
N GLY A 589 15.75 -15.00 -11.24
CA GLY A 589 15.66 -14.09 -10.11
C GLY A 589 16.64 -14.49 -9.01
N GLY A 590 17.81 -13.87 -8.93
CA GLY A 590 18.78 -14.25 -7.89
C GLY A 590 18.21 -14.14 -6.48
N ALA A 591 17.42 -13.11 -6.21
CA ALA A 591 16.72 -12.91 -4.95
C ALA A 591 15.23 -13.24 -5.04
N ILE A 592 14.53 -12.70 -6.05
CA ILE A 592 13.07 -12.75 -6.13
C ILE A 592 12.61 -13.25 -7.50
N TYR A 593 11.72 -14.23 -7.47
CA TYR A 593 10.89 -14.63 -8.58
C TYR A 593 9.42 -14.31 -8.25
N ALA A 594 8.72 -13.66 -9.16
CA ALA A 594 7.30 -13.33 -8.99
C ALA A 594 6.49 -13.62 -10.25
N GLU A 595 5.42 -14.38 -10.09
CA GLU A 595 4.40 -14.62 -11.10
C GLU A 595 3.10 -13.92 -10.71
N LEU A 596 2.62 -13.02 -11.58
CA LEU A 596 1.44 -12.19 -11.33
C LEU A 596 0.33 -12.55 -12.30
N ASN A 597 -0.81 -12.95 -11.77
CA ASN A 597 -1.98 -13.33 -12.56
C ASN A 597 -3.27 -12.69 -11.99
N PHE A 598 -4.20 -12.26 -12.84
CA PHE A 598 -5.53 -11.73 -12.49
C PHE A 598 -5.55 -10.76 -11.28
N ASN A 599 -5.41 -9.45 -11.48
CA ASN A 599 -5.43 -8.42 -10.42
C ASN A 599 -4.31 -8.48 -9.34
N ALA A 600 -3.43 -9.48 -9.39
CA ALA A 600 -2.30 -9.58 -8.46
C ALA A 600 -1.32 -8.39 -8.56
N ALA A 601 -0.67 -8.04 -7.45
CA ALA A 601 0.27 -6.92 -7.41
C ALA A 601 1.60 -7.25 -6.73
N LEU A 602 2.69 -6.79 -7.35
CA LEU A 602 4.02 -6.69 -6.76
C LEU A 602 4.38 -5.22 -6.61
N THR A 603 4.72 -4.82 -5.39
CA THR A 603 5.23 -3.49 -5.06
C THR A 603 6.59 -3.62 -4.36
N ILE A 604 7.61 -2.93 -4.86
CA ILE A 604 8.93 -2.80 -4.24
C ILE A 604 9.24 -1.31 -4.18
N ASP A 605 9.27 -0.74 -2.99
CA ASP A 605 9.50 0.69 -2.77
C ASP A 605 10.72 0.90 -1.87
N ASN A 606 11.73 1.61 -2.36
CA ASN A 606 13.01 1.77 -1.65
C ASN A 606 13.66 0.41 -1.28
N GLY A 607 13.78 -0.50 -2.25
CA GLY A 607 14.49 -1.76 -2.11
C GLY A 607 15.98 -1.65 -2.50
N ILE A 608 16.86 -2.35 -1.79
CA ILE A 608 18.31 -2.33 -2.02
C ILE A 608 18.77 -3.74 -2.41
N PHE A 609 19.18 -3.94 -3.66
CA PHE A 609 19.69 -5.21 -4.18
C PHE A 609 21.18 -5.08 -4.46
N LYS A 610 21.99 -5.90 -3.79
CA LYS A 610 23.45 -5.84 -3.88
C LYS A 610 24.05 -7.23 -4.07
N ASP A 611 24.93 -7.35 -5.06
CA ASP A 611 25.66 -8.60 -5.35
C ASP A 611 24.71 -9.81 -5.58
N CYS A 612 23.47 -9.55 -6.05
CA CYS A 612 22.53 -10.61 -6.39
C CYS A 612 22.83 -11.19 -7.75
N ASN A 613 22.75 -12.51 -7.90
CA ASN A 613 23.02 -13.13 -9.20
C ASN A 613 22.16 -14.35 -9.50
N CYS A 614 22.05 -14.66 -10.79
CA CYS A 614 21.62 -15.98 -11.23
C CYS A 614 22.56 -16.53 -12.31
N THR A 615 22.46 -17.81 -12.64
CA THR A 615 23.33 -18.46 -13.65
C THR A 615 22.52 -18.88 -14.86
N GLN A 616 23.05 -18.76 -16.08
CA GLN A 616 22.35 -19.24 -17.27
C GLN A 616 21.92 -20.71 -17.14
N PRO A 617 20.72 -21.08 -17.63
CA PRO A 617 19.81 -20.30 -18.48
C PRO A 617 18.90 -19.31 -17.74
N GLY A 618 19.22 -18.97 -16.49
CA GLY A 618 18.54 -17.97 -15.70
C GLY A 618 18.50 -16.56 -16.27
N ASN A 619 17.43 -15.83 -15.97
CA ASN A 619 17.28 -14.40 -16.26
C ASN A 619 17.02 -13.60 -14.97
N GLY A 620 17.31 -12.30 -14.98
CA GLY A 620 17.04 -11.40 -13.86
C GLY A 620 17.98 -11.66 -12.69
N GLY A 621 19.19 -11.10 -12.72
CA GLY A 621 20.20 -11.38 -11.68
C GLY A 621 19.73 -11.06 -10.26
N ALA A 622 18.83 -10.10 -10.08
CA ALA A 622 18.12 -9.89 -8.81
C ALA A 622 16.64 -10.31 -8.90
N LEU A 623 15.93 -9.81 -9.92
CA LEU A 623 14.48 -9.91 -10.04
C LEU A 623 14.05 -10.56 -11.36
N TYR A 624 13.16 -11.54 -11.27
CA TYR A 624 12.45 -12.09 -12.40
C TYR A 624 10.94 -11.97 -12.20
N ILE A 625 10.23 -11.36 -13.16
CA ILE A 625 8.80 -11.07 -13.03
C ILE A 625 8.04 -11.57 -14.26
N LEU A 626 6.99 -12.37 -14.04
CA LEU A 626 5.99 -12.72 -15.05
C LEU A 626 4.72 -11.90 -14.81
N GLN A 627 4.33 -11.09 -15.79
CA GLN A 627 3.05 -10.38 -15.80
C GLN A 627 2.10 -11.09 -16.77
N GLN A 628 1.16 -11.88 -16.26
CA GLN A 628 0.31 -12.72 -17.12
C GLN A 628 -0.89 -11.99 -17.72
N THR A 629 -1.44 -11.02 -17.00
CA THR A 629 -2.64 -10.26 -17.42
C THR A 629 -2.44 -8.76 -17.29
N ASP A 630 -3.18 -7.98 -18.07
CA ASP A 630 -3.20 -6.51 -18.06
C ASP A 630 -3.65 -5.90 -16.71
N SER A 631 -4.47 -6.64 -15.98
CA SER A 631 -4.92 -6.30 -14.62
C SER A 631 -3.87 -6.50 -13.54
N SER A 632 -2.80 -7.26 -13.81
CA SER A 632 -1.71 -7.49 -12.85
C SER A 632 -0.79 -6.27 -12.79
N LYS A 633 -0.28 -5.96 -11.60
CA LYS A 633 0.41 -4.69 -11.34
C LYS A 633 1.85 -4.87 -10.88
N ILE A 634 2.76 -4.10 -11.47
CA ILE A 634 4.17 -4.03 -11.11
C ILE A 634 4.52 -2.60 -10.75
N PHE A 635 4.95 -2.37 -9.51
CA PHE A 635 5.45 -1.08 -9.06
C PHE A 635 6.80 -1.27 -8.40
N ILE A 636 7.87 -0.76 -9.01
CA ILE A 636 9.21 -0.75 -8.43
C ILE A 636 9.67 0.70 -8.40
N THR A 637 9.80 1.26 -7.21
CA THR A 637 10.09 2.68 -6.99
C THR A 637 11.27 2.86 -6.06
N GLU A 638 12.03 3.93 -6.28
CA GLU A 638 13.14 4.37 -5.40
C GLU A 638 14.20 3.29 -5.09
N SER A 639 14.28 2.25 -5.93
CA SER A 639 15.08 1.05 -5.63
C SER A 639 16.46 1.09 -6.29
N SER A 640 17.44 0.42 -5.69
CA SER A 640 18.84 0.39 -6.15
C SER A 640 19.32 -1.03 -6.42
N PHE A 641 20.10 -1.17 -7.50
CA PHE A 641 20.70 -2.42 -7.93
C PHE A 641 22.20 -2.21 -8.13
N THR A 642 23.01 -2.89 -7.33
CA THR A 642 24.48 -2.78 -7.36
C THR A 642 25.11 -4.14 -7.57
N ASN A 643 25.96 -4.26 -8.59
CA ASN A 643 26.65 -5.50 -8.94
C ASN A 643 25.71 -6.70 -9.17
N CYS A 644 24.47 -6.46 -9.62
CA CYS A 644 23.54 -7.55 -9.93
C CYS A 644 23.87 -8.16 -11.31
N GLN A 645 23.93 -9.49 -11.41
CA GLN A 645 24.44 -10.13 -12.62
C GLN A 645 23.69 -11.41 -13.02
N THR A 646 23.59 -11.64 -14.33
CA THR A 646 23.39 -13.00 -14.86
C THR A 646 24.77 -13.56 -15.25
N LEU A 647 25.14 -14.70 -14.67
CA LEU A 647 26.44 -15.33 -14.80
C LEU A 647 26.45 -16.37 -15.94
N PRO A 648 27.59 -16.56 -16.62
CA PRO A 648 27.75 -17.63 -17.60
C PRO A 648 27.46 -19.00 -16.98
N GLY A 649 26.67 -19.80 -17.68
CA GLY A 649 26.36 -21.18 -17.30
C GLY A 649 26.87 -22.19 -18.33
N SER A 650 26.31 -23.41 -18.30
CA SER A 650 26.56 -24.42 -19.35
C SER A 650 25.71 -24.22 -20.61
N SER A 651 24.75 -23.28 -20.56
CA SER A 651 23.86 -22.90 -21.65
C SER A 651 24.42 -21.71 -22.42
N ASN A 652 24.31 -21.72 -23.75
CA ASN A 652 24.54 -20.54 -24.58
C ASN A 652 23.26 -19.72 -24.80
N GLN A 653 22.16 -20.11 -24.16
CA GLN A 653 20.85 -19.47 -24.24
C GLN A 653 20.51 -18.74 -22.93
N TYR A 654 19.72 -17.68 -23.03
CA TYR A 654 19.24 -16.83 -21.94
C TYR A 654 20.39 -16.12 -21.20
N GLY A 655 20.14 -15.60 -20.00
CA GLY A 655 21.07 -14.70 -19.31
C GLY A 655 20.69 -13.23 -19.48
N TRP A 656 19.41 -12.95 -19.66
CA TRP A 656 18.88 -11.61 -19.90
C TRP A 656 18.54 -10.88 -18.60
N GLY A 657 18.69 -9.55 -18.59
CA GLY A 657 18.34 -8.72 -17.44
C GLY A 657 19.34 -8.90 -16.29
N GLY A 658 20.46 -8.17 -16.32
CA GLY A 658 21.50 -8.31 -15.29
C GLY A 658 20.99 -8.00 -13.89
N ALA A 659 20.10 -7.01 -13.75
CA ALA A 659 19.35 -6.79 -12.52
C ALA A 659 17.91 -7.31 -12.61
N ILE A 660 17.15 -6.86 -13.61
CA ILE A 660 15.71 -7.10 -13.71
C ILE A 660 15.37 -7.73 -15.06
N TYR A 661 14.56 -8.80 -15.02
CA TYR A 661 13.91 -9.36 -16.19
C TYR A 661 12.39 -9.36 -16.01
N ILE A 662 11.66 -8.92 -17.05
CA ILE A 662 10.19 -8.90 -17.06
C ILE A 662 9.65 -9.59 -18.31
N ASN A 663 8.69 -10.50 -18.14
CA ASN A 663 7.94 -11.11 -19.23
C ASN A 663 6.47 -10.69 -19.17
N ILE A 664 6.04 -9.94 -20.18
CA ILE A 664 4.66 -9.46 -20.34
C ILE A 664 3.92 -10.44 -21.25
N SER A 665 2.90 -11.14 -20.73
CA SER A 665 2.25 -12.26 -21.43
C SER A 665 0.90 -12.00 -22.08
N TYR A 666 0.40 -10.77 -22.02
CA TYR A 666 -0.84 -10.36 -22.67
C TYR A 666 -0.56 -9.41 -23.84
N ASN A 667 -1.48 -9.40 -24.82
CA ASN A 667 -1.35 -8.66 -26.08
C ASN A 667 -2.67 -7.92 -26.40
N PRO A 668 -2.64 -6.61 -26.70
CA PRO A 668 -1.49 -5.70 -26.69
C PRO A 668 -1.00 -5.34 -25.27
N PRO A 669 0.30 -5.02 -25.10
CA PRO A 669 0.79 -4.43 -23.86
C PRO A 669 0.12 -3.07 -23.61
N SER A 670 -0.80 -3.01 -22.64
CA SER A 670 -1.45 -1.77 -22.20
C SER A 670 -0.80 -1.27 -20.91
N LEU A 671 0.43 -0.79 -21.00
CA LEU A 671 1.17 -0.25 -19.85
C LEU A 671 0.72 1.17 -19.52
N THR A 672 0.39 1.41 -18.26
CA THR A 672 -0.06 2.70 -17.72
C THR A 672 0.51 2.87 -16.32
N ALA A 673 0.45 4.09 -15.78
CA ALA A 673 0.81 4.34 -14.38
C ALA A 673 -0.03 3.53 -13.38
N THR A 674 -1.17 2.96 -13.78
CA THR A 674 -2.04 2.16 -12.89
C THR A 674 -1.67 0.68 -12.80
N ASN A 675 -0.81 0.17 -13.69
CA ASN A 675 -0.40 -1.24 -13.70
C ASN A 675 1.10 -1.48 -13.89
N PHE A 676 1.88 -0.48 -14.27
CA PHE A 676 3.32 -0.63 -14.49
C PHE A 676 4.07 0.66 -14.18
N GLN A 677 4.96 0.64 -13.19
CA GLN A 677 5.91 1.72 -12.92
C GLN A 677 7.24 1.17 -12.43
N LEU A 678 8.33 1.69 -13.00
CA LEU A 678 9.73 1.41 -12.66
C LEU A 678 10.45 2.76 -12.46
N THR A 679 10.10 3.53 -11.43
CA THR A 679 10.54 4.93 -11.29
C THR A 679 11.62 5.13 -10.24
N ASP A 680 12.47 6.12 -10.46
CA ASP A 680 13.51 6.59 -9.54
C ASP A 680 14.50 5.48 -9.17
N LEU A 681 14.76 4.59 -10.13
CA LEU A 681 15.68 3.47 -9.99
C LEU A 681 17.13 3.91 -10.11
N SER A 682 18.05 3.14 -9.54
CA SER A 682 19.49 3.31 -9.74
C SER A 682 20.16 1.97 -10.03
N PHE A 683 21.10 1.98 -10.97
CA PHE A 683 21.87 0.81 -11.37
C PHE A 683 23.36 1.13 -11.30
N THR A 684 24.15 0.23 -10.75
CA THR A 684 25.62 0.37 -10.68
C THR A 684 26.25 -0.98 -10.94
N ASN A 685 27.08 -1.07 -11.98
CA ASN A 685 27.82 -2.29 -12.35
C ASN A 685 26.92 -3.55 -12.51
N CYS A 686 25.68 -3.37 -12.96
CA CYS A 686 24.84 -4.50 -13.33
C CYS A 686 25.27 -5.03 -14.70
N ASN A 687 25.23 -6.35 -14.89
CA ASN A 687 25.71 -6.95 -16.12
C ASN A 687 24.89 -8.19 -16.50
N ALA A 688 24.46 -8.24 -17.76
CA ALA A 688 23.83 -9.43 -18.31
C ALA A 688 24.84 -10.23 -19.13
N PHE A 689 24.90 -11.54 -18.95
CA PHE A 689 25.67 -12.39 -19.86
C PHE A 689 25.06 -12.39 -21.28
N GLY A 690 23.73 -12.37 -21.39
CA GLY A 690 23.00 -12.35 -22.65
C GLY A 690 22.72 -10.94 -23.15
N ALA A 691 21.66 -10.30 -22.65
CA ALA A 691 21.16 -9.01 -23.13
C ALA A 691 20.49 -8.20 -22.01
N GLY A 692 20.57 -6.87 -22.07
CA GLY A 692 19.95 -5.96 -21.10
C GLY A 692 20.65 -5.96 -19.75
N ASN A 693 21.73 -5.21 -19.60
CA ASN A 693 22.53 -5.19 -18.37
C ASN A 693 21.74 -4.78 -17.12
N ASN A 694 20.84 -3.82 -17.25
CA ASN A 694 19.99 -3.36 -16.16
C ASN A 694 18.63 -4.04 -16.24
N LEU A 695 17.95 -3.87 -17.37
CA LEU A 695 16.58 -4.33 -17.59
C LEU A 695 16.46 -5.02 -18.94
N HIS A 696 15.78 -6.16 -18.93
CA HIS A 696 15.33 -6.81 -20.15
C HIS A 696 13.83 -7.12 -20.10
N ILE A 697 13.11 -6.83 -21.19
CA ILE A 697 11.67 -7.09 -21.30
C ILE A 697 11.36 -8.01 -22.49
N LEU A 698 10.74 -9.15 -22.21
CA LEU A 698 10.07 -9.99 -23.21
C LEU A 698 8.61 -9.56 -23.34
N SER A 699 8.18 -9.14 -24.53
CA SER A 699 6.79 -8.73 -24.78
C SER A 699 6.32 -9.09 -26.19
N PRO A 700 5.00 -9.08 -26.49
CA PRO A 700 4.50 -9.28 -27.85
C PRO A 700 5.06 -8.29 -28.88
N ASP A 701 5.32 -7.05 -28.45
CA ASP A 701 5.86 -5.97 -29.27
C ASP A 701 6.74 -5.05 -28.42
N THR A 702 8.05 -5.19 -28.59
CA THR A 702 9.10 -4.44 -27.88
C THR A 702 9.02 -2.96 -28.24
N HIS A 703 8.72 -2.61 -29.50
CA HIS A 703 8.62 -1.23 -29.95
C HIS A 703 7.44 -0.52 -29.28
N ALA A 704 6.25 -1.14 -29.31
CA ALA A 704 5.07 -0.59 -28.64
C ALA A 704 5.27 -0.48 -27.12
N THR A 705 5.94 -1.47 -26.52
CA THR A 705 6.27 -1.47 -25.10
C THR A 705 7.15 -0.27 -24.74
N GLY A 706 8.21 -0.03 -25.51
CA GLY A 706 9.10 1.12 -25.32
C GLY A 706 8.40 2.47 -25.49
N GLN A 707 7.50 2.59 -26.48
CA GLN A 707 6.68 3.79 -26.66
C GLN A 707 5.75 4.05 -25.48
N ALA A 708 5.06 3.02 -24.98
CA ALA A 708 4.18 3.15 -23.81
C ALA A 708 4.96 3.60 -22.58
N ILE A 709 6.13 3.00 -22.33
CA ILE A 709 7.02 3.40 -21.24
C ILE A 709 7.41 4.88 -21.36
N LYS A 710 7.80 5.34 -22.55
CA LYS A 710 8.16 6.75 -22.75
C LYS A 710 6.97 7.68 -22.52
N ILE A 711 5.83 7.41 -23.16
CA ILE A 711 4.64 8.28 -23.12
C ILE A 711 4.14 8.42 -21.68
N GLY A 712 4.13 7.34 -20.92
CA GLY A 712 3.69 7.35 -19.53
C GLY A 712 4.77 7.76 -18.52
N ASN A 713 6.02 8.01 -18.95
CA ASN A 713 7.20 8.12 -18.07
C ASN A 713 7.30 6.97 -17.06
N LEU A 714 7.05 5.73 -17.52
CA LEU A 714 6.90 4.55 -16.65
C LEU A 714 8.24 3.90 -16.24
N LEU A 715 9.36 4.37 -16.79
CA LEU A 715 10.72 4.00 -16.37
C LEU A 715 11.54 5.27 -16.18
N THR A 716 12.02 5.54 -14.97
CA THR A 716 12.96 6.65 -14.70
C THR A 716 14.15 6.16 -13.89
N VAL A 717 15.31 6.78 -14.14
CA VAL A 717 16.60 6.36 -13.57
C VAL A 717 17.33 7.58 -13.03
N LYS A 718 17.83 7.49 -11.80
CA LYS A 718 18.62 8.53 -11.13
C LYS A 718 19.98 8.68 -11.80
N ASP A 719 20.41 9.92 -12.02
CA ASP A 719 21.77 10.23 -12.43
C ASP A 719 22.68 10.22 -11.19
N LEU A 720 23.54 9.21 -11.09
CA LEU A 720 24.44 9.04 -9.96
C LEU A 720 25.58 10.07 -9.92
N ASN A 721 25.85 10.76 -11.05
CA ASN A 721 26.85 11.81 -11.11
C ASN A 721 26.29 13.19 -10.73
N ASP A 722 24.97 13.35 -10.76
CA ASP A 722 24.27 14.61 -10.48
C ASP A 722 22.98 14.36 -9.68
N LEU A 723 23.12 13.86 -8.46
CA LEU A 723 21.96 13.63 -7.57
C LEU A 723 21.37 14.97 -7.09
N PRO A 724 20.03 15.13 -7.03
CA PRO A 724 18.99 14.10 -7.15
C PRO A 724 18.36 13.99 -8.55
N TYR A 725 19.03 14.48 -9.61
CA TYR A 725 18.44 14.54 -10.95
C TYR A 725 18.27 13.16 -11.58
N LEU A 726 17.37 13.09 -12.57
CA LEU A 726 17.15 11.91 -13.41
C LEU A 726 17.98 12.01 -14.68
N ILE A 727 18.32 10.86 -15.27
CA ILE A 727 18.96 10.79 -16.58
C ILE A 727 18.03 11.41 -17.63
N SER A 728 18.36 12.63 -18.06
CA SER A 728 17.48 13.43 -18.92
C SER A 728 17.35 12.90 -20.35
N ASP A 729 18.34 12.15 -20.83
CA ASP A 729 18.46 11.63 -22.19
C ASP A 729 18.24 10.10 -22.30
N LEU A 730 17.77 9.44 -21.22
CA LEU A 730 17.61 7.98 -21.11
C LEU A 730 16.96 7.35 -22.35
N TYR A 731 15.92 8.00 -22.88
CA TYR A 731 15.13 7.48 -23.99
C TYR A 731 15.71 7.80 -25.37
N ILE A 732 16.59 8.77 -25.48
CA ILE A 732 17.05 9.32 -26.77
C ILE A 732 18.53 9.04 -27.04
N SER A 733 19.25 8.56 -26.03
CA SER A 733 20.68 8.34 -26.05
C SER A 733 21.01 6.87 -26.33
N PRO A 734 21.78 6.56 -27.39
CA PRO A 734 22.21 5.19 -27.68
C PRO A 734 23.20 4.64 -26.64
N SER A 735 23.70 5.47 -25.71
CA SER A 735 24.58 5.05 -24.60
C SER A 735 23.96 3.98 -23.71
N TYR A 736 22.63 3.93 -23.64
CA TYR A 736 21.88 2.99 -22.81
C TYR A 736 21.31 1.79 -23.59
N ALA A 737 21.70 1.64 -24.87
CA ALA A 737 21.09 0.69 -25.80
C ALA A 737 21.20 -0.78 -25.35
N TYR A 738 22.28 -1.14 -24.65
CA TYR A 738 22.51 -2.49 -24.13
C TYR A 738 22.12 -2.66 -22.66
N ASP A 739 21.78 -1.57 -21.99
CA ASP A 739 21.34 -1.60 -20.59
C ASP A 739 19.84 -1.87 -20.48
N TYR A 740 19.06 -1.35 -21.43
CA TYR A 740 17.60 -1.47 -21.48
C TYR A 740 17.17 -2.09 -22.81
N MET A 741 17.03 -3.42 -22.82
CA MET A 741 16.74 -4.19 -24.03
C MET A 741 15.40 -4.91 -23.94
N GLY A 742 14.90 -5.36 -25.08
CA GLY A 742 13.78 -6.28 -25.15
C GLY A 742 13.85 -7.21 -26.35
N ILE A 743 12.91 -8.15 -26.40
CA ILE A 743 12.74 -9.08 -27.51
C ILE A 743 11.25 -9.36 -27.71
N ASN A 744 10.84 -9.47 -28.97
CA ASN A 744 9.48 -9.85 -29.30
C ASN A 744 9.26 -11.34 -29.01
N LYS A 745 8.08 -11.67 -28.47
CA LYS A 745 7.69 -13.08 -28.23
C LYS A 745 7.73 -13.96 -29.47
N SER A 746 7.46 -13.41 -30.66
CA SER A 746 7.60 -14.16 -31.91
C SER A 746 9.06 -14.55 -32.19
N ILE A 747 10.00 -13.65 -31.94
CA ILE A 747 11.44 -13.92 -32.12
C ILE A 747 11.93 -14.93 -31.09
N GLU A 748 11.53 -14.79 -29.82
CA GLU A 748 11.83 -15.78 -28.78
C GLU A 748 11.22 -17.14 -29.09
N PHE A 749 10.01 -17.19 -29.66
CA PHE A 749 9.38 -18.45 -30.08
C PHE A 749 10.18 -19.15 -31.18
N ASP A 750 10.67 -18.40 -32.17
CA ASP A 750 11.47 -18.92 -33.28
C ASP A 750 12.95 -19.19 -32.88
N ASN A 751 13.45 -18.50 -31.86
CA ASN A 751 14.85 -18.54 -31.42
C ASN A 751 14.97 -18.59 -29.88
N PRO A 752 14.55 -19.69 -29.23
CA PRO A 752 14.44 -19.76 -27.78
C PRO A 752 15.75 -19.41 -27.06
N GLY A 753 15.69 -18.40 -26.21
CA GLY A 753 16.78 -17.89 -25.40
C GLY A 753 17.97 -17.39 -26.22
N THR A 754 17.77 -16.89 -27.43
CA THR A 754 18.89 -16.37 -28.23
C THR A 754 19.69 -15.30 -27.48
N ASN A 755 21.02 -15.32 -27.65
CA ASN A 755 21.91 -14.26 -27.19
C ASN A 755 22.49 -13.46 -28.36
N ASP A 756 21.93 -13.66 -29.57
CA ASP A 756 22.24 -12.84 -30.73
C ASP A 756 21.64 -11.44 -30.54
N LEU A 757 22.51 -10.47 -30.27
CA LEU A 757 22.12 -9.09 -30.01
C LEU A 757 21.41 -8.42 -31.20
N ASP A 758 21.53 -8.95 -32.43
CA ASP A 758 20.80 -8.43 -33.60
C ASP A 758 19.32 -8.84 -33.61
N LEU A 759 18.95 -9.87 -32.83
CA LEU A 759 17.57 -10.31 -32.62
C LEU A 759 16.89 -9.61 -31.43
N HIS A 760 17.67 -8.91 -30.60
CA HIS A 760 17.20 -8.04 -29.54
C HIS A 760 17.13 -6.59 -30.02
N ASN A 761 16.23 -5.80 -29.44
CA ASN A 761 16.16 -4.36 -29.70
C ASN A 761 16.32 -3.58 -28.39
N PRO A 762 17.05 -2.46 -28.38
CA PRO A 762 16.93 -1.48 -27.30
C PRO A 762 15.47 -1.05 -27.15
N LEU A 763 15.00 -0.90 -25.91
CA LEU A 763 13.59 -0.54 -25.66
C LEU A 763 13.20 0.81 -26.31
N PHE A 764 14.16 1.72 -26.46
CA PHE A 764 13.93 3.07 -26.95
C PHE A 764 14.58 3.37 -28.30
N GLU A 765 14.97 2.33 -29.07
CA GLU A 765 15.67 2.49 -30.35
C GLU A 765 15.01 3.49 -31.31
N GLN A 766 13.68 3.45 -31.37
CA GLN A 766 12.84 4.32 -32.20
C GLN A 766 12.92 5.82 -31.84
N LEU A 767 13.43 6.14 -30.65
CA LEU A 767 13.56 7.50 -30.14
C LEU A 767 15.00 8.01 -30.18
N PHE A 768 15.98 7.15 -30.53
CA PHE A 768 17.38 7.54 -30.55
C PHE A 768 17.63 8.68 -31.53
N THR A 769 18.45 9.64 -31.12
CA THR A 769 18.84 10.80 -31.92
C THR A 769 20.01 10.51 -32.87
N SER A 770 20.71 9.40 -32.66
CA SER A 770 21.71 8.83 -33.58
C SER A 770 21.86 7.34 -33.30
N ILE A 771 22.19 6.56 -34.33
CA ILE A 771 22.62 5.16 -34.19
C ILE A 771 24.15 5.01 -34.35
N ALA A 772 24.84 6.12 -34.63
CA ALA A 772 26.28 6.23 -34.70
C ALA A 772 26.76 7.32 -33.71
N PRO A 773 27.29 6.94 -32.54
CA PRO A 773 27.84 7.87 -31.56
C PRO A 773 28.87 8.82 -32.16
N ASN A 774 28.82 10.12 -31.82
CA ASN A 774 29.82 11.11 -32.21
C ASN A 774 30.34 11.84 -30.95
N PRO A 775 31.62 11.69 -30.55
CA PRO A 775 32.62 10.81 -31.16
C PRO A 775 32.31 9.32 -31.02
N SER A 776 32.84 8.50 -31.92
CA SER A 776 32.85 7.03 -31.82
C SER A 776 34.20 6.52 -31.33
N TYR A 777 34.20 5.76 -30.24
CA TYR A 777 35.38 5.13 -29.66
C TYR A 777 35.64 3.74 -30.25
N ILE A 778 36.90 3.47 -30.61
CA ILE A 778 37.35 2.20 -31.20
C ILE A 778 38.42 1.58 -30.30
N ASP A 779 38.18 0.34 -29.89
CA ASP A 779 39.18 -0.51 -29.24
C ASP A 779 39.38 -1.77 -30.10
N GLY A 780 40.51 -1.86 -30.80
CA GLY A 780 40.85 -2.99 -31.65
C GLY A 780 41.07 -4.32 -30.91
N ILE A 781 41.21 -4.29 -29.57
CA ILE A 781 41.43 -5.45 -28.71
C ILE A 781 40.10 -5.92 -28.11
N ASN A 782 39.42 -5.03 -27.38
CA ASN A 782 38.23 -5.38 -26.58
C ASN A 782 36.90 -4.94 -27.22
N GLY A 783 36.94 -4.07 -28.22
CA GLY A 783 35.76 -3.55 -28.89
C GLY A 783 35.00 -4.63 -29.66
N LYS A 784 33.72 -4.35 -29.94
CA LYS A 784 32.82 -5.23 -30.69
C LYS A 784 32.08 -4.43 -31.75
N ASP A 785 32.06 -4.95 -32.98
CA ASP A 785 31.31 -4.35 -34.10
C ASP A 785 29.84 -4.78 -34.03
N ILE A 786 29.10 -4.12 -33.14
CA ILE A 786 27.67 -4.35 -32.87
C ILE A 786 26.87 -3.09 -33.17
N LYS A 787 25.56 -3.25 -33.41
CA LYS A 787 24.64 -2.21 -33.94
C LYS A 787 24.84 -0.81 -33.35
N PHE A 788 25.00 -0.68 -32.03
CA PHE A 788 25.15 0.59 -31.30
C PHE A 788 26.53 0.79 -30.67
N CYS A 789 27.59 0.18 -31.21
CA CYS A 789 28.96 0.40 -30.71
C CYS A 789 29.44 1.84 -30.98
N GLY A 790 30.53 2.24 -30.32
CA GLY A 790 31.17 3.54 -30.48
C GLY A 790 31.01 4.44 -29.26
N GLN A 791 30.26 4.03 -28.25
CA GLN A 791 30.25 4.71 -26.94
C GLN A 791 31.46 4.26 -26.11
N GLN A 792 31.85 5.03 -25.10
CA GLN A 792 32.93 4.61 -24.18
C GLN A 792 32.58 3.30 -23.45
N SER A 793 31.31 3.11 -23.08
CA SER A 793 30.81 1.89 -22.44
C SER A 793 30.71 0.68 -23.39
N SER A 794 30.70 0.92 -24.71
CA SER A 794 30.56 -0.11 -25.74
C SER A 794 31.29 0.33 -27.00
N MET A 795 32.60 0.14 -27.03
CA MET A 795 33.48 0.60 -28.11
C MET A 795 33.35 -0.30 -29.35
N CYS A 796 33.42 0.28 -30.55
CA CYS A 796 33.51 -0.51 -31.77
C CYS A 796 34.88 -1.20 -31.87
N LYS A 797 34.97 -2.27 -32.66
CA LYS A 797 36.23 -2.96 -32.91
C LYS A 797 37.00 -2.36 -34.09
N THR A 798 36.29 -1.90 -35.11
CA THR A 798 36.89 -1.39 -36.34
C THR A 798 36.40 0.02 -36.66
N ILE A 799 37.30 0.83 -37.22
CA ILE A 799 36.99 2.13 -37.81
C ILE A 799 36.02 1.92 -38.97
N LYS A 800 36.27 0.90 -39.81
CA LYS A 800 35.43 0.55 -40.94
C LYS A 800 33.97 0.43 -40.55
N TYR A 801 33.69 -0.41 -39.56
CA TYR A 801 32.32 -0.61 -39.08
C TYR A 801 31.73 0.70 -38.55
N ALA A 802 32.49 1.46 -37.77
CA ALA A 802 32.02 2.73 -37.24
C ALA A 802 31.62 3.74 -38.33
N THR A 803 32.35 3.79 -39.45
CA THR A 803 32.12 4.74 -40.56
C THR A 803 31.07 4.30 -41.57
N GLU A 804 30.91 3.00 -41.81
CA GLU A 804 30.05 2.47 -42.88
C GLU A 804 28.59 2.24 -42.45
N ARG A 805 28.25 2.58 -41.20
CA ARG A 805 26.88 2.52 -40.70
C ARG A 805 25.99 3.56 -41.36
N ASN A 806 24.71 3.21 -41.52
CA ASN A 806 23.69 4.19 -41.85
C ASN A 806 23.56 5.16 -40.65
N PRO A 807 23.82 6.47 -40.81
CA PRO A 807 23.70 7.44 -39.71
C PRO A 807 22.26 7.80 -39.38
N THR A 808 21.30 7.44 -40.24
CA THR A 808 19.92 7.90 -40.14
C THR A 808 19.25 7.25 -38.94
N PRO A 809 18.91 8.00 -37.89
CA PRO A 809 18.20 7.43 -36.76
C PRO A 809 16.74 7.15 -37.13
N LEU A 810 16.15 6.17 -36.46
CA LEU A 810 14.72 5.86 -36.62
C LEU A 810 13.81 7.01 -36.20
N SER A 811 14.29 7.92 -35.34
CA SER A 811 13.58 9.16 -34.97
C SER A 811 13.43 10.15 -36.13
N GLY A 812 14.22 10.02 -37.20
CA GLY A 812 14.28 10.97 -38.31
C GLY A 812 15.01 12.28 -38.01
N ILE A 813 15.55 12.45 -36.78
CA ILE A 813 16.32 13.64 -36.39
C ILE A 813 17.77 13.46 -36.84
N ILE A 814 18.20 14.19 -37.86
CA ILE A 814 19.56 14.08 -38.40
C ILE A 814 20.56 14.78 -37.46
N PRO A 815 21.67 14.13 -37.04
CA PRO A 815 22.74 14.77 -36.28
C PRO A 815 23.23 16.07 -36.95
N THR A 816 23.34 17.15 -36.17
CA THR A 816 23.67 18.50 -36.68
C THR A 816 25.16 18.72 -36.91
N ASP A 817 26.01 17.83 -36.39
CA ASP A 817 27.47 17.98 -36.41
C ASP A 817 28.01 18.16 -37.83
N SER A 818 29.07 18.97 -37.93
CA SER A 818 29.76 19.25 -39.20
C SER A 818 30.90 18.26 -39.49
N THR A 819 31.35 17.51 -38.47
CA THR A 819 32.45 16.54 -38.54
C THR A 819 32.14 15.35 -37.63
N TYR A 820 32.33 14.13 -38.13
CA TYR A 820 32.23 12.90 -37.35
C TYR A 820 33.60 12.49 -36.82
N SER A 821 33.71 12.29 -35.51
CA SER A 821 34.98 12.05 -34.84
C SER A 821 35.12 10.59 -34.42
N ILE A 822 36.30 10.02 -34.63
CA ILE A 822 36.68 8.66 -34.24
C ILE A 822 37.87 8.73 -33.31
N ILE A 823 37.76 8.07 -32.16
CA ILE A 823 38.77 8.08 -31.11
C ILE A 823 39.28 6.66 -30.89
N LEU A 824 40.56 6.41 -31.17
CA LEU A 824 41.21 5.12 -30.96
C LEU A 824 41.73 5.01 -29.53
N THR A 825 41.21 4.06 -28.75
CA THR A 825 41.69 3.75 -27.40
C THR A 825 42.76 2.65 -27.41
N SER A 826 42.79 1.82 -28.46
CA SER A 826 43.84 0.84 -28.70
C SER A 826 44.19 0.75 -30.20
N SER A 827 45.29 0.08 -30.51
CA SER A 827 45.72 -0.14 -31.90
C SER A 827 44.78 -1.12 -32.62
N THR A 828 44.45 -0.85 -33.87
CA THR A 828 43.56 -1.70 -34.68
C THR A 828 44.36 -2.50 -35.71
N ALA A 829 43.90 -3.70 -36.05
CA ALA A 829 44.56 -4.60 -37.01
C ALA A 829 43.62 -5.23 -38.06
N LEU A 830 42.32 -4.97 -37.94
CA LEU A 830 41.28 -5.59 -38.78
C LEU A 830 40.67 -4.60 -39.79
N ASP A 831 41.04 -3.33 -39.71
CA ASP A 831 40.55 -2.27 -40.58
C ASP A 831 41.09 -2.44 -42.01
N THR A 832 40.20 -2.63 -42.99
CA THR A 832 40.57 -2.77 -44.39
C THR A 832 39.56 -2.04 -45.28
N ASP A 833 40.03 -1.33 -46.31
CA ASP A 833 39.15 -0.66 -47.29
C ASP A 833 38.07 0.21 -46.61
N ILE A 834 38.51 1.19 -45.80
CA ILE A 834 37.63 2.14 -45.12
C ILE A 834 37.17 3.18 -46.16
N GLN A 835 35.87 3.18 -46.46
CA GLN A 835 35.31 4.07 -47.49
C GLN A 835 34.85 5.41 -46.90
N ILE A 836 35.45 6.52 -47.36
CA ILE A 836 35.05 7.87 -46.96
C ILE A 836 34.51 8.63 -48.18
N MET A 837 33.21 8.52 -48.39
CA MET A 837 32.50 9.18 -49.49
C MET A 837 31.79 10.44 -49.00
N SER A 838 31.33 11.29 -49.94
CA SER A 838 30.59 12.52 -49.62
C SER A 838 29.31 12.29 -48.79
N THR A 839 28.82 11.05 -48.75
CA THR A 839 27.64 10.63 -47.99
C THR A 839 27.97 9.92 -46.68
N THR A 840 29.24 9.60 -46.40
CA THR A 840 29.62 8.90 -45.17
C THR A 840 29.23 9.75 -43.97
N LEU A 841 28.35 9.20 -43.13
CA LEU A 841 27.76 9.83 -41.94
C LEU A 841 27.22 11.26 -42.20
N LEU A 842 26.58 11.45 -43.36
CA LEU A 842 25.82 12.63 -43.85
C LEU A 842 26.61 13.70 -44.61
N LYS A 843 27.88 13.96 -44.26
CA LYS A 843 28.66 15.06 -44.87
C LYS A 843 30.06 14.65 -45.36
N GLY A 844 30.49 13.41 -45.11
CA GLY A 844 31.81 12.90 -45.53
C GLY A 844 33.01 13.52 -44.80
N HIS A 845 32.78 14.34 -43.77
CA HIS A 845 33.84 14.97 -42.97
C HIS A 845 34.14 14.08 -41.75
N ILE A 846 35.28 13.37 -41.78
CA ILE A 846 35.68 12.43 -40.73
C ILE A 846 37.03 12.84 -40.14
N MET A 847 37.10 12.86 -38.82
CA MET A 847 38.33 13.05 -38.05
C MET A 847 38.65 11.76 -37.31
N ILE A 848 39.88 11.26 -37.41
CA ILE A 848 40.36 10.06 -36.69
C ILE A 848 41.55 10.48 -35.84
N GLN A 849 41.50 10.20 -34.54
CA GLN A 849 42.55 10.55 -33.59
C GLN A 849 42.74 9.46 -32.52
N SER A 850 43.87 9.47 -31.83
CA SER A 850 44.05 8.65 -30.62
C SER A 850 43.34 9.29 -29.43
N ASP A 851 42.94 8.48 -28.47
CA ASP A 851 42.43 8.97 -27.19
C ASP A 851 43.48 9.83 -26.46
N GLY A 852 43.03 10.93 -25.86
CA GLY A 852 43.90 11.94 -25.27
C GLY A 852 44.76 12.74 -26.25
N TYR A 853 44.42 12.79 -27.55
CA TYR A 853 45.12 13.62 -28.53
C TYR A 853 45.19 15.09 -28.08
N ASP A 854 46.43 15.60 -27.94
CA ASP A 854 46.74 17.00 -27.75
C ASP A 854 47.88 17.40 -28.69
N SER A 855 47.77 18.58 -29.32
CA SER A 855 48.78 19.12 -30.25
C SER A 855 50.10 19.55 -29.58
N VAL A 856 50.13 19.69 -28.26
CA VAL A 856 51.25 20.21 -27.46
C VAL A 856 51.69 19.30 -26.31
N GLU A 857 50.94 18.26 -25.96
CA GLU A 857 51.30 17.31 -24.88
C GLU A 857 51.65 15.90 -25.38
N ASP A 858 52.34 15.11 -24.53
CA ASP A 858 52.65 13.70 -24.80
C ASP A 858 51.44 12.81 -24.52
N TYR A 859 50.94 12.14 -25.56
CA TYR A 859 49.84 11.17 -25.48
C TYR A 859 50.21 9.83 -26.14
N SER A 860 49.46 8.77 -25.82
CA SER A 860 49.69 7.44 -26.39
C SER A 860 49.14 7.35 -27.82
N LYS A 861 50.05 7.29 -28.80
CA LYS A 861 49.67 7.11 -30.21
C LYS A 861 49.25 5.68 -30.49
N GLN A 862 48.03 5.51 -31.00
CA GLN A 862 47.53 4.22 -31.46
C GLN A 862 47.88 3.97 -32.92
N SER A 863 48.20 2.73 -33.26
CA SER A 863 48.53 2.32 -34.63
C SER A 863 47.32 1.73 -35.34
N ILE A 864 47.14 2.08 -36.62
CA ILE A 864 46.29 1.33 -37.54
C ILE A 864 47.23 0.39 -38.32
N LEU A 865 47.24 -0.89 -37.96
CA LEU A 865 48.21 -1.88 -38.46
C LEU A 865 47.81 -2.34 -39.87
N THR A 866 48.64 -2.01 -40.87
CA THR A 866 48.35 -2.23 -42.29
C THR A 866 49.33 -3.15 -43.01
N SER A 867 50.32 -3.71 -42.30
CA SER A 867 51.45 -4.42 -42.90
C SER A 867 51.09 -5.67 -43.71
N SER A 868 49.87 -6.19 -43.55
CA SER A 868 49.36 -7.37 -44.26
C SER A 868 48.45 -7.04 -45.46
N PHE A 869 48.19 -5.75 -45.75
CA PHE A 869 47.20 -5.35 -46.75
C PHE A 869 47.83 -5.07 -48.12
N SER A 870 47.15 -5.48 -49.19
CA SER A 870 47.59 -5.32 -50.60
C SER A 870 46.80 -4.25 -51.37
N ARG A 871 45.95 -3.49 -50.68
CA ARG A 871 45.08 -2.42 -51.22
C ARG A 871 45.19 -1.17 -50.32
N SER A 872 44.71 -0.04 -50.81
CA SER A 872 44.62 1.21 -50.04
C SER A 872 43.80 1.00 -48.76
N LEU A 873 44.25 1.59 -47.64
CA LEU A 873 43.51 1.56 -46.38
C LEU A 873 42.26 2.45 -46.42
N PHE A 874 42.38 3.64 -47.03
CA PHE A 874 41.28 4.58 -47.24
C PHE A 874 40.97 4.70 -48.72
N THR A 875 39.68 4.73 -49.07
CA THR A 875 39.16 4.86 -50.43
C THR A 875 38.13 5.96 -50.55
#